data_AF-A0A016U3J1-F1
#
_entry.id   AF-A0A016U3J1-F1
#
_cell.length_a   1.000
_cell.length_b   1.000
_cell.length_c   1.000
_cell.angle_alpha   90.00
_cell.angle_beta   90.00
_cell.angle_gamma   90.00
#
_symmetry.space_group_name_H-M   'P 1'
#
loop_
_entity.id
_entity.type
_entity.pdbx_description
1 polymer ?
#
loop_
_entity_poly.entity_id
_entity_poly.type
_entity_poly.pdbx_seq_one_letter_code
_entity_poly.pdbx_strand_id
1 'polypeptide(L)'
;MVAPFLKYLFYRGILPLSLLFAAFLRPCFMSIGYVIFALLSPVLPSIHAALPLPGSIRVYSWMCLLYCFLTTVAMSAYQIYEAVEGRTEKEYIKHCNDSDLRWMRYSGLIRFHGGSGFESTKSILPEIVAFFASLTTTIVVAVMSHRREELDVVGPVRPVRMENNGTPTKGFGTRSIMVALKRFSNFAIIVLAAVVGCVQPSLLNSIYFLSFLFVASWWALYKPLRHGVYNRIKKFLLFFAALHILAIYVYQIPIVQQTLPGDSIIARIVGLSPIVLTDCQSWYTFWLNTKLQLPAILNPGILLVFYHLLVVQLLWTYKGSRNYVDDNDSGSSVHEERPNVGNDGEVAVAAADVAHGSPGNRPLLTPQEGEEVENGQSIPLKKVTSQVVDRHKIGQIFGGPGQSQTANAASKGMVAIISFALYHAYTFALLSMMVWALLYHSIFGLVLLVLSCTLWMFKDSRGASFAVAPTITVYVEFLLLAQYACSMNVTPQELLMPDWLKMVGFVIATDMWAAFVTLTVKLLLSLPVFLLLRLSIRETFYDSLSEHERARRIHNYGTFHGDPTAIVRTPAGSDLAAGFVHWLSKQITKCSIFFVALVLLLVACQSNPVLYTIGFFCIWSLLIVYFKTSFGFFCRIAYPFWLSLILYTSVVIISLYVYQFPDFPDVWTKWTGLDKKWNDDIGLINYSNAGESGTLFVRLFTPISLFVVAMLQLKFFHEPWMAMVRRSPDGQPQPGSSREFFFSLVGMD
;
A
#
# COMPACT_ATOMS: atom_id res chain seq x y z
N MET A 1 1.83 -31.16 33.91
CA MET A 1 0.92 -30.17 33.29
C MET A 1 1.70 -29.33 32.28
N VAL A 2 1.17 -29.11 31.08
CA VAL A 2 1.86 -28.39 30.00
C VAL A 2 1.45 -26.92 29.94
N ALA A 3 2.42 -26.04 29.68
CA ALA A 3 2.19 -24.61 29.50
C ALA A 3 1.28 -24.32 28.29
N PRO A 4 0.34 -23.36 28.38
CA PRO A 4 -0.56 -22.99 27.29
C PRO A 4 0.17 -22.61 26.00
N PHE A 5 1.32 -21.93 26.11
CA PHE A 5 2.18 -21.56 24.97
C PHE A 5 2.69 -22.79 24.21
N LEU A 6 3.12 -23.83 24.91
CA LEU A 6 3.63 -25.05 24.28
C LEU A 6 2.50 -25.76 23.52
N LYS A 7 1.30 -25.86 24.12
CA LYS A 7 0.13 -26.40 23.41
C LYS A 7 -0.20 -25.59 22.16
N TYR A 8 -0.10 -24.27 22.22
CA TYR A 8 -0.32 -23.38 21.08
C TYR A 8 0.71 -23.59 19.97
N LEU A 9 2.00 -23.72 20.30
CA LEU A 9 3.09 -23.93 19.35
C LEU A 9 2.95 -25.26 18.58
N PHE A 10 2.64 -26.35 19.28
CA PHE A 10 2.43 -27.65 18.63
C PHE A 10 1.23 -27.62 17.69
N TYR A 11 0.13 -27.05 18.17
CA TYR A 11 -1.14 -27.00 17.44
C TYR A 11 -1.13 -26.08 16.22
N ARG A 12 -0.55 -24.87 16.32
CA ARG A 12 -0.56 -23.86 15.25
C ARG A 12 0.73 -23.74 14.45
N GLY A 13 1.83 -24.28 14.95
CA GLY A 13 3.13 -24.23 14.28
C GLY A 13 3.55 -25.60 13.76
N ILE A 14 3.96 -26.48 14.68
CA ILE A 14 4.65 -27.74 14.35
C ILE A 14 3.76 -28.65 13.50
N LEU A 15 2.52 -28.91 13.92
CA LEU A 15 1.60 -29.79 13.20
C LEU A 15 1.32 -29.33 11.77
N PRO A 16 0.75 -28.13 11.51
CA PRO A 16 0.44 -27.72 10.14
C PRO A 16 1.69 -27.61 9.26
N LEU A 17 2.83 -27.17 9.79
CA LEU A 17 4.09 -27.10 9.03
C LEU A 17 4.58 -28.48 8.61
N SER A 18 4.53 -29.46 9.52
CA SER A 18 4.91 -30.85 9.22
C SER A 18 4.00 -31.51 8.18
N LEU A 19 2.68 -31.25 8.23
CA LEU A 19 1.70 -31.76 7.28
C LEU A 19 1.89 -31.14 5.89
N LEU A 20 2.14 -29.83 5.81
CA LEU A 20 2.43 -29.15 4.53
C LEU A 20 3.76 -29.62 3.94
N PHE A 21 4.77 -29.84 4.77
CA PHE A 21 6.05 -30.40 4.33
C PHE A 21 5.88 -31.82 3.77
N ALA A 22 5.14 -32.69 4.48
CA ALA A 22 4.81 -34.04 4.01
C ALA A 22 4.06 -34.01 2.67
N ALA A 23 3.06 -33.12 2.54
CA ALA A 23 2.31 -32.95 1.30
C ALA A 23 3.17 -32.43 0.14
N PHE A 24 4.10 -31.49 0.40
CA PHE A 24 4.99 -30.94 -0.62
C PHE A 24 5.99 -31.97 -1.16
N LEU A 25 6.52 -32.83 -0.30
CA LEU A 25 7.45 -33.88 -0.71
C LEU A 25 6.80 -34.90 -1.66
N ARG A 26 5.52 -35.24 -1.44
CA ARG A 26 4.79 -36.20 -2.27
C ARG A 26 3.38 -35.70 -2.61
N PRO A 27 3.22 -35.04 -3.77
CA PRO A 27 1.92 -34.65 -4.29
C PRO A 27 1.09 -35.89 -4.71
N CYS A 28 0.13 -36.29 -3.87
CA CYS A 28 -0.78 -37.38 -4.16
C CYS A 28 -2.16 -37.15 -3.54
N PHE A 29 -3.15 -38.00 -3.87
CA PHE A 29 -4.51 -37.87 -3.33
C PHE A 29 -4.56 -38.02 -1.80
N MET A 30 -3.78 -38.93 -1.21
CA MET A 30 -3.70 -39.07 0.26
C MET A 30 -3.16 -37.80 0.93
N SER A 31 -2.18 -37.15 0.30
CA SER A 31 -1.61 -35.91 0.83
C SER A 31 -2.57 -34.69 0.74
N ILE A 32 -3.67 -34.76 -0.02
CA ILE A 32 -4.74 -33.73 0.02
C ILE A 32 -5.30 -33.59 1.44
N GLY A 33 -5.48 -34.71 2.16
CA GLY A 33 -5.97 -34.68 3.53
C GLY A 33 -5.02 -33.91 4.45
N TYR A 34 -3.70 -34.05 4.28
CA TYR A 34 -2.70 -33.29 5.04
C TYR A 34 -2.82 -31.78 4.82
N VAL A 35 -3.03 -31.35 3.57
CA VAL A 35 -3.26 -29.94 3.25
C VAL A 35 -4.55 -29.43 3.89
N ILE A 36 -5.65 -30.19 3.81
CA ILE A 36 -6.93 -29.81 4.44
C ILE A 36 -6.78 -29.67 5.96
N PHE A 37 -6.15 -30.63 6.63
CA PHE A 37 -5.92 -30.56 8.07
C PHE A 37 -4.99 -29.40 8.45
N ALA A 38 -3.98 -29.10 7.64
CA ALA A 38 -3.09 -27.95 7.86
C ALA A 38 -3.83 -26.61 7.72
N LEU A 39 -4.68 -26.46 6.70
CA LEU A 39 -5.50 -25.26 6.51
C LEU A 39 -6.58 -25.11 7.59
N LEU A 40 -7.11 -26.21 8.14
CA LEU A 40 -8.12 -26.16 9.19
C LEU A 40 -7.55 -25.73 10.56
N SER A 41 -6.26 -25.98 10.84
CA SER A 41 -5.63 -25.63 12.14
C SER A 41 -5.75 -24.14 12.48
N PRO A 42 -5.37 -23.19 11.61
CA PRO A 42 -5.50 -21.77 11.90
C PRO A 42 -6.93 -21.31 12.20
N VAL A 43 -7.93 -21.84 11.48
CA VAL A 43 -9.34 -21.40 11.53
C VAL A 43 -9.99 -21.70 12.88
N LEU A 44 -9.55 -22.78 13.52
CA LEU A 44 -10.06 -23.23 14.80
C LEU A 44 -9.65 -22.30 15.98
N PRO A 45 -10.40 -22.35 17.10
CA PRO A 45 -10.22 -21.41 18.21
C PRO A 45 -8.81 -21.45 18.82
N SER A 46 -8.31 -20.30 19.29
CA SER A 46 -7.03 -20.24 20.01
C SER A 46 -7.13 -20.82 21.42
N ILE A 47 -6.05 -21.45 21.88
CA ILE A 47 -5.89 -21.93 23.26
C ILE A 47 -5.64 -20.72 24.17
N HIS A 48 -6.35 -20.61 25.29
CA HIS A 48 -6.15 -19.55 26.29
C HIS A 48 -5.64 -20.17 27.59
N ALA A 49 -4.86 -19.41 28.36
CA ALA A 49 -4.30 -19.85 29.64
C ALA A 49 -5.35 -19.99 30.76
N ALA A 50 -6.44 -19.23 30.68
CA ALA A 50 -7.47 -19.12 31.72
C ALA A 50 -8.73 -19.96 31.47
N LEU A 51 -8.92 -20.50 30.26
CA LEU A 51 -10.15 -21.22 29.87
C LEU A 51 -9.88 -22.71 29.63
N PRO A 52 -10.86 -23.59 29.90
CA PRO A 52 -10.73 -25.00 29.56
C PRO A 52 -10.53 -25.18 28.04
N LEU A 53 -9.72 -26.16 27.67
CA LEU A 53 -9.40 -26.44 26.27
C LEU A 53 -10.70 -26.75 25.49
N PRO A 54 -11.00 -26.06 24.39
CA PRO A 54 -12.19 -26.34 23.58
C PRO A 54 -12.21 -27.80 23.09
N GLY A 55 -13.37 -28.46 23.20
CA GLY A 55 -13.53 -29.85 22.76
C GLY A 55 -13.21 -30.04 21.27
N SER A 56 -13.49 -29.03 20.44
CA SER A 56 -13.18 -29.03 19.01
C SER A 56 -11.69 -29.22 18.70
N ILE A 57 -10.78 -28.67 19.53
CA ILE A 57 -9.34 -28.84 19.35
C ILE A 57 -8.94 -30.29 19.61
N ARG A 58 -9.52 -30.92 20.65
CA ARG A 58 -9.24 -32.34 20.95
C ARG A 58 -9.74 -33.25 19.84
N VAL A 59 -10.96 -33.02 19.34
CA VAL A 59 -11.53 -33.78 18.21
C VAL A 59 -10.65 -33.61 16.97
N TYR A 60 -10.24 -32.39 16.64
CA TYR A 60 -9.33 -32.13 15.53
C TYR A 60 -8.01 -32.90 15.65
N SER A 61 -7.34 -32.86 16.82
CA SER A 61 -6.08 -33.59 17.03
C SER A 61 -6.25 -35.11 16.87
N TRP A 62 -7.32 -35.69 17.44
CA TRP A 62 -7.61 -37.11 17.28
C TRP A 62 -7.95 -37.51 15.84
N MET A 63 -8.73 -36.70 15.13
CA MET A 63 -9.04 -36.95 13.72
C MET A 63 -7.79 -36.86 12.83
N CYS A 64 -6.91 -35.90 13.10
CA CYS A 64 -5.64 -35.76 12.39
C CYS A 64 -4.72 -36.96 12.64
N LEU A 65 -4.61 -37.43 13.89
CA LEU A 65 -3.84 -38.63 14.23
C LEU A 65 -4.43 -39.88 13.57
N LEU A 66 -5.75 -40.05 13.60
CA LEU A 66 -6.43 -41.17 12.93
C LEU A 66 -6.12 -41.19 11.43
N TYR A 67 -6.19 -40.02 10.78
CA TYR A 67 -5.87 -39.92 9.35
C TYR A 67 -4.40 -40.25 9.05
N CYS A 68 -3.45 -39.72 9.82
CA CYS A 68 -2.01 -40.02 9.67
C CYS A 68 -1.71 -41.50 9.96
N PHE A 69 -2.44 -42.12 10.88
CA PHE A 69 -2.33 -43.55 11.15
C PHE A 69 -2.83 -44.40 9.98
N LEU A 70 -4.02 -44.09 9.45
CA LEU A 70 -4.61 -44.83 8.31
C LEU A 70 -3.74 -44.76 7.04
N THR A 71 -3.19 -43.59 6.75
CA THR A 71 -2.26 -43.36 5.63
C THR A 71 -0.93 -44.10 5.81
N THR A 72 -0.36 -44.08 7.02
CA THR A 72 0.85 -44.87 7.35
C THR A 72 0.59 -46.37 7.22
N VAL A 73 -0.56 -46.86 7.71
CA VAL A 73 -0.96 -48.28 7.57
C VAL A 73 -1.11 -48.65 6.10
N ALA A 74 -1.80 -47.83 5.30
CA ALA A 74 -1.96 -48.06 3.86
C ALA A 74 -0.59 -48.14 3.14
N MET A 75 0.33 -47.23 3.47
CA MET A 75 1.68 -47.24 2.89
C MET A 75 2.48 -48.46 3.34
N SER A 76 2.41 -48.84 4.61
CA SER A 76 3.09 -50.03 5.14
C SER A 76 2.56 -51.32 4.50
N ALA A 77 1.25 -51.44 4.33
CA ALA A 77 0.61 -52.57 3.65
C ALA A 77 1.06 -52.66 2.19
N TYR A 78 1.18 -51.53 1.50
CA TYR A 78 1.68 -51.50 0.13
C TYR A 78 3.16 -51.89 0.02
N GLN A 79 4.02 -51.46 0.94
CA GLN A 79 5.42 -51.91 0.95
C GLN A 79 5.54 -53.41 1.24
N ILE A 80 4.71 -53.96 2.11
CA ILE A 80 4.65 -55.41 2.37
C ILE A 80 4.20 -56.15 1.10
N TYR A 81 3.15 -55.66 0.44
CA TYR A 81 2.68 -56.22 -0.83
C TYR A 81 3.78 -56.23 -1.90
N GLU A 82 4.49 -55.12 -2.10
CA GLU A 82 5.63 -55.04 -3.04
C GLU A 82 6.82 -55.92 -2.64
N ALA A 83 7.06 -56.12 -1.35
CA ALA A 83 8.11 -57.00 -0.85
C ALA A 83 7.78 -58.49 -1.07
N VAL A 84 6.50 -58.86 -0.95
CA VAL A 84 6.01 -60.23 -1.19
C VAL A 84 5.96 -60.56 -2.69
N GLU A 85 5.51 -59.62 -3.52
CA GLU A 85 5.45 -59.78 -4.98
C GLU A 85 6.86 -59.87 -5.60
N GLY A 86 7.88 -59.33 -4.93
CA GLY A 86 9.29 -59.48 -5.35
C GLY A 86 9.67 -58.75 -6.64
N ARG A 87 8.81 -57.86 -7.17
CA ARG A 87 9.08 -57.10 -8.40
C ARG A 87 10.44 -56.40 -8.35
N THR A 88 11.22 -56.46 -9.43
CA THR A 88 12.46 -55.68 -9.54
C THR A 88 12.18 -54.23 -9.96
N GLU A 89 13.10 -53.29 -9.72
CA GLU A 89 12.91 -51.88 -10.15
C GLU A 89 12.68 -51.75 -11.66
N LYS A 90 13.37 -52.56 -12.46
CA LYS A 90 13.21 -52.61 -13.93
C LYS A 90 11.80 -53.06 -14.33
N GLU A 91 11.25 -54.01 -13.59
CA GLU A 91 9.91 -54.56 -13.81
C GLU A 91 8.82 -53.60 -13.38
N TYR A 92 9.05 -52.84 -12.29
CA TYR A 92 8.18 -51.75 -11.86
C TYR A 92 8.13 -50.62 -12.91
N ILE A 93 9.28 -50.23 -13.48
CA ILE A 93 9.32 -49.23 -14.56
C ILE A 93 8.62 -49.74 -15.83
N LYS A 94 8.73 -51.04 -16.14
CA LYS A 94 8.09 -51.65 -17.32
C LYS A 94 6.56 -51.64 -17.23
N HIS A 95 5.99 -51.96 -16.07
CA HIS A 95 4.54 -52.02 -15.82
C HIS A 95 3.96 -50.71 -15.27
N CYS A 96 4.77 -49.66 -15.20
CA CYS A 96 4.38 -48.36 -14.66
C CYS A 96 3.24 -47.67 -15.45
N ASN A 97 3.05 -48.05 -16.72
CA ASN A 97 1.96 -47.56 -17.56
C ASN A 97 0.66 -48.38 -17.44
N ASP A 98 0.67 -49.48 -16.69
CA ASP A 98 -0.55 -50.25 -16.46
C ASP A 98 -1.52 -49.44 -15.62
N SER A 99 -2.83 -49.61 -15.87
CA SER A 99 -3.89 -48.88 -15.18
C SER A 99 -3.74 -48.98 -13.66
N ASP A 100 -3.44 -50.18 -13.17
CA ASP A 100 -3.49 -50.50 -11.75
C ASP A 100 -2.33 -49.84 -11.01
N LEU A 101 -1.09 -49.96 -11.52
CA LEU A 101 0.07 -49.28 -10.93
C LEU A 101 -0.05 -47.76 -11.05
N ARG A 102 -0.62 -47.25 -12.14
CA ARG A 102 -0.80 -45.81 -12.34
C ARG A 102 -1.75 -45.22 -11.29
N TRP A 103 -2.87 -45.88 -10.99
CA TRP A 103 -3.79 -45.45 -9.94
C TRP A 103 -3.18 -45.58 -8.53
N MET A 104 -2.38 -46.62 -8.27
CA MET A 104 -1.62 -46.74 -7.02
C MET A 104 -0.63 -45.58 -6.86
N ARG A 105 0.05 -45.16 -7.93
CA ARG A 105 0.96 -44.00 -7.89
C ARG A 105 0.22 -42.69 -7.65
N TYR A 106 -0.94 -42.48 -8.27
CA TYR A 106 -1.74 -41.28 -8.06
C TYR A 106 -2.31 -41.18 -6.64
N SER A 107 -2.69 -42.31 -6.05
CA SER A 107 -3.12 -42.36 -4.64
C SER A 107 -1.96 -42.05 -3.68
N GLY A 108 -0.73 -42.36 -4.09
CA GLY A 108 0.50 -42.13 -3.34
C GLY A 108 1.21 -43.42 -2.90
N LEU A 109 0.67 -44.57 -3.26
CA LEU A 109 1.27 -45.88 -2.99
C LEU A 109 2.40 -46.12 -4.00
N ILE A 110 3.59 -45.62 -3.65
CA ILE A 110 4.81 -45.69 -4.47
C ILE A 110 5.79 -46.64 -3.80
N ARG A 111 6.49 -47.44 -4.60
CA ARG A 111 7.52 -48.38 -4.12
C ARG A 111 8.65 -47.64 -3.41
N PHE A 112 9.37 -48.30 -2.52
CA PHE A 112 10.64 -47.81 -1.97
C PHE A 112 11.83 -48.10 -2.91
N HIS A 113 12.81 -47.18 -2.96
CA HIS A 113 14.01 -47.32 -3.79
C HIS A 113 15.17 -47.74 -2.89
N GLY A 114 15.90 -48.79 -3.27
CA GLY A 114 16.96 -49.39 -2.46
C GLY A 114 18.26 -48.58 -2.36
N GLY A 115 18.33 -47.38 -2.95
CA GLY A 115 19.52 -46.52 -2.91
C GLY A 115 19.75 -45.82 -1.57
N SER A 116 20.92 -45.21 -1.38
CA SER A 116 21.22 -44.36 -0.23
C SER A 116 20.88 -42.88 -0.49
N GLY A 117 20.14 -42.23 0.40
CA GLY A 117 19.96 -40.77 0.39
C GLY A 117 18.52 -40.27 0.58
N PHE A 118 18.36 -38.95 0.42
CA PHE A 118 17.07 -38.26 0.53
C PHE A 118 16.06 -38.72 -0.53
N GLU A 119 16.52 -38.97 -1.77
CA GLU A 119 15.70 -39.43 -2.89
C GLU A 119 15.03 -40.79 -2.61
N SER A 120 15.75 -41.73 -2.00
CA SER A 120 15.16 -43.02 -1.57
C SER A 120 14.16 -42.86 -0.43
N THR A 121 14.50 -41.98 0.53
CA THR A 121 13.70 -41.82 1.75
C THR A 121 12.40 -41.05 1.48
N LYS A 122 12.36 -40.21 0.44
CA LYS A 122 11.20 -39.38 0.05
C LYS A 122 9.89 -40.16 -0.11
N SER A 123 9.94 -41.44 -0.50
CA SER A 123 8.72 -42.25 -0.67
C SER A 123 7.96 -42.44 0.65
N ILE A 124 8.70 -42.69 1.76
CA ILE A 124 8.16 -43.03 3.09
C ILE A 124 8.21 -41.85 4.07
N LEU A 125 9.15 -40.91 3.87
CA LEU A 125 9.40 -39.76 4.75
C LEU A 125 8.14 -38.94 5.10
N PRO A 126 7.22 -38.62 4.16
CA PRO A 126 6.01 -37.88 4.46
C PRO A 126 5.15 -38.51 5.55
N GLU A 127 4.98 -39.84 5.51
CA GLU A 127 4.13 -40.57 6.44
C GLU A 127 4.75 -40.61 7.85
N ILE A 128 6.07 -40.83 7.92
CA ILE A 128 6.83 -40.78 9.18
C ILE A 128 6.69 -39.41 9.84
N VAL A 129 6.96 -38.33 9.09
CA VAL A 129 6.91 -36.96 9.60
C VAL A 129 5.49 -36.60 10.07
N ALA A 130 4.47 -36.90 9.27
CA ALA A 130 3.07 -36.62 9.61
C ALA A 130 2.58 -37.41 10.84
N PHE A 131 2.92 -38.70 10.93
CA PHE A 131 2.53 -39.55 12.06
C PHE A 131 3.18 -39.10 13.37
N PHE A 132 4.50 -38.87 13.40
CA PHE A 132 5.17 -38.44 14.62
C PHE A 132 4.73 -37.03 15.06
N ALA A 133 4.52 -36.11 14.12
CA ALA A 133 4.04 -34.77 14.45
C ALA A 133 2.58 -34.77 14.96
N SER A 134 1.69 -35.57 14.37
CA SER A 134 0.31 -35.72 14.84
C SER A 134 0.23 -36.45 16.18
N LEU A 135 1.06 -37.46 16.41
CA LEU A 135 1.15 -38.19 17.68
C LEU A 135 1.63 -37.28 18.81
N THR A 136 2.77 -36.60 18.61
CA THR A 136 3.32 -35.67 19.61
C THR A 136 2.35 -34.53 19.92
N THR A 137 1.71 -33.96 18.89
CA THR A 137 0.70 -32.91 19.08
C THR A 137 -0.52 -33.42 19.85
N THR A 138 -1.00 -34.63 19.56
CA THR A 138 -2.15 -35.22 20.28
C THR A 138 -1.81 -35.51 21.74
N ILE A 139 -0.60 -36.03 22.03
CA ILE A 139 -0.13 -36.23 23.40
C ILE A 139 -0.11 -34.88 24.16
N VAL A 140 0.53 -33.87 23.58
CA VAL A 140 0.71 -32.55 24.22
C VAL A 140 -0.63 -31.82 24.40
N VAL A 141 -1.50 -31.85 23.39
CA VAL A 141 -2.73 -31.06 23.35
C VAL A 141 -3.90 -31.78 24.03
N ALA A 142 -4.13 -33.05 23.69
CA ALA A 142 -5.32 -33.81 24.09
C ALA A 142 -5.11 -34.70 25.33
N VAL A 143 -3.93 -35.29 25.52
CA VAL A 143 -3.67 -36.23 26.64
C VAL A 143 -3.13 -35.52 27.87
N MET A 144 -2.15 -34.63 27.71
CA MET A 144 -1.52 -33.97 28.86
C MET A 144 -2.43 -32.91 29.49
N SER A 145 -2.50 -32.89 30.83
CA SER A 145 -3.31 -31.93 31.59
C SER A 145 -2.89 -30.47 31.32
N HIS A 146 -3.88 -29.61 31.10
CA HIS A 146 -3.71 -28.18 30.86
C HIS A 146 -3.36 -27.46 32.17
N ARG A 147 -2.20 -26.80 32.22
CA ARG A 147 -1.85 -25.94 33.36
C ARG A 147 -2.70 -24.68 33.26
N ARG A 148 -3.66 -24.48 34.18
CA ARG A 148 -4.34 -23.20 34.33
C ARG A 148 -3.36 -22.23 35.00
N GLU A 149 -3.11 -21.11 34.35
CA GLU A 149 -2.59 -19.95 35.07
C GLU A 149 -3.81 -19.28 35.70
N GLU A 150 -3.88 -19.33 37.02
CA GLU A 150 -4.86 -18.60 37.80
C GLU A 150 -4.54 -17.11 37.60
N LEU A 151 -5.45 -16.40 36.93
CA LEU A 151 -5.36 -14.95 36.84
C LEU A 151 -5.82 -14.45 38.21
N ASP A 152 -4.90 -13.92 39.02
CA ASP A 152 -5.25 -13.19 40.25
C ASP A 152 -6.12 -11.98 39.89
N VAL A 153 -7.43 -12.21 39.76
CA VAL A 153 -8.45 -11.17 39.74
C VAL A 153 -8.95 -11.02 41.17
N VAL A 154 -8.06 -10.54 42.04
CA VAL A 154 -8.43 -9.85 43.27
C VAL A 154 -7.64 -8.55 43.31
N GLY A 155 -7.98 -7.64 42.41
CA GLY A 155 -7.78 -6.22 42.70
C GLY A 155 -8.91 -5.77 43.62
N PRO A 156 -8.65 -5.20 44.80
CA PRO A 156 -9.73 -4.69 45.63
C PRO A 156 -10.50 -3.61 44.87
N VAL A 157 -11.83 -3.62 45.00
CA VAL A 157 -12.70 -2.54 44.51
C VAL A 157 -12.19 -1.22 45.10
N ARG A 158 -11.57 -0.37 44.27
CA ARG A 158 -11.13 0.95 44.69
C ARG A 158 -12.30 1.93 44.52
N PRO A 159 -12.81 2.54 45.61
CA PRO A 159 -13.78 3.62 45.47
C PRO A 159 -13.16 4.81 44.75
N VAL A 160 -13.98 5.49 43.96
CA VAL A 160 -13.65 6.73 43.25
C VAL A 160 -13.29 7.79 44.29
N ARG A 161 -12.00 8.17 44.33
CA ARG A 161 -11.39 9.37 44.94
C ARG A 161 -10.25 9.00 45.90
N MET A 162 -9.04 8.86 45.37
CA MET A 162 -7.81 9.26 46.05
C MET A 162 -6.68 9.54 45.06
N GLU A 163 -5.89 10.55 45.39
CA GLU A 163 -4.79 11.14 44.64
C GLU A 163 -3.66 10.15 44.37
N ASN A 164 -3.11 10.21 43.16
CA ASN A 164 -2.21 9.21 42.61
C ASN A 164 -0.75 9.47 43.00
N ASN A 165 -0.29 8.91 44.12
CA ASN A 165 1.13 8.69 44.38
C ASN A 165 1.41 7.18 44.40
N GLY A 166 1.60 6.61 43.22
CA GLY A 166 1.96 5.20 43.03
C GLY A 166 2.78 5.02 41.76
N THR A 167 3.97 4.44 41.92
CA THR A 167 4.92 4.09 40.85
C THR A 167 4.27 3.30 39.71
N PRO A 168 4.61 3.58 38.43
CA PRO A 168 3.94 2.97 37.28
C PRO A 168 4.32 1.49 37.16
N THR A 169 3.38 0.60 37.46
CA THR A 169 3.48 -0.83 37.13
C THR A 169 3.50 -1.02 35.60
N LYS A 170 4.45 -1.83 35.12
CA LYS A 170 4.84 -2.11 33.72
C LYS A 170 3.77 -2.73 32.78
N GLY A 171 2.47 -2.47 32.98
CA GLY A 171 1.37 -3.09 32.21
C GLY A 171 0.76 -2.23 31.08
N PHE A 172 1.06 -0.92 31.03
CA PHE A 172 0.42 -0.01 30.07
C PHE A 172 1.01 -0.10 28.65
N GLY A 173 2.29 -0.45 28.52
CA GLY A 173 2.98 -0.53 27.23
C GLY A 173 2.50 -1.67 26.33
N THR A 174 2.25 -2.86 26.88
CA THR A 174 1.87 -4.06 26.11
C THR A 174 0.47 -3.99 25.51
N ARG A 175 -0.51 -3.38 26.21
CA ARG A 175 -1.86 -3.14 25.65
C ARG A 175 -1.84 -2.12 24.51
N SER A 176 -1.11 -1.01 24.67
CA SER A 176 -0.98 0.02 23.62
C SER A 176 -0.24 -0.50 22.39
N ILE A 177 0.82 -1.30 22.57
CA ILE A 177 1.54 -1.98 21.48
C ILE A 177 0.61 -2.96 20.74
N MET A 178 -0.22 -3.71 21.47
CA MET A 178 -1.17 -4.65 20.86
C MET A 178 -2.24 -3.93 20.03
N VAL A 179 -2.74 -2.78 20.50
CA VAL A 179 -3.68 -1.94 19.74
C VAL A 179 -3.01 -1.37 18.48
N ALA A 180 -1.76 -0.88 18.58
CA ALA A 180 -0.99 -0.40 17.43
C ALA A 180 -0.73 -1.52 16.40
N LEU A 181 -0.33 -2.71 16.85
CA LEU A 181 -0.16 -3.89 16.00
C LEU A 181 -1.45 -4.29 15.30
N LYS A 182 -2.60 -4.21 15.99
CA LYS A 182 -3.91 -4.49 15.39
C LYS A 182 -4.28 -3.49 14.30
N ARG A 183 -3.96 -2.20 14.49
CA ARG A 183 -4.16 -1.15 13.47
C ARG A 183 -3.25 -1.35 12.26
N PHE A 184 -1.96 -1.61 12.50
CA PHE A 184 -0.99 -1.88 11.44
C PHE A 184 -1.32 -3.14 10.64
N SER A 185 -1.81 -4.19 11.31
CA SER A 185 -2.23 -5.44 10.68
C SER A 185 -3.29 -5.21 9.60
N ASN A 186 -4.29 -4.35 9.85
CA ASN A 186 -5.33 -4.05 8.85
C ASN A 186 -4.76 -3.51 7.54
N PHE A 187 -3.80 -2.60 7.63
CA PHE A 187 -3.12 -2.07 6.45
C PHE A 187 -2.23 -3.14 5.80
N ALA A 188 -1.49 -3.89 6.62
CA ALA A 188 -0.59 -4.96 6.14
C ALA A 188 -1.33 -6.01 5.32
N ILE A 189 -2.55 -6.40 5.69
CA ILE A 189 -3.34 -7.37 4.91
C ILE A 189 -3.77 -6.83 3.56
N ILE A 190 -4.14 -5.54 3.49
CA ILE A 190 -4.54 -4.92 2.23
C ILE A 190 -3.33 -4.87 1.29
N VAL A 191 -2.18 -4.45 1.78
CA VAL A 191 -0.91 -4.47 1.02
C VAL A 191 -0.56 -5.89 0.57
N LEU A 192 -0.69 -6.88 1.47
CA LEU A 192 -0.38 -8.26 1.14
C LEU A 192 -1.33 -8.85 0.10
N ALA A 193 -2.61 -8.47 0.10
CA ALA A 193 -3.55 -8.85 -0.95
C ALA A 193 -3.13 -8.30 -2.32
N ALA A 194 -2.59 -7.07 -2.36
CA ALA A 194 -2.02 -6.51 -3.58
C ALA A 194 -0.79 -7.28 -4.06
N VAL A 195 0.12 -7.63 -3.13
CA VAL A 195 1.32 -8.42 -3.44
C VAL A 195 0.93 -9.80 -4.00
N VAL A 196 0.01 -10.52 -3.36
CA VAL A 196 -0.50 -11.82 -3.85
C VAL A 196 -1.09 -11.67 -5.26
N GLY A 197 -1.87 -10.61 -5.49
CA GLY A 197 -2.43 -10.30 -6.80
C GLY A 197 -1.36 -10.06 -7.87
N CYS A 198 -0.31 -9.31 -7.55
CA CYS A 198 0.72 -8.92 -8.52
C CYS A 198 1.77 -10.01 -8.79
N VAL A 199 2.10 -10.87 -7.82
CA VAL A 199 3.20 -11.86 -7.93
C VAL A 199 3.05 -12.77 -9.15
N GLN A 200 1.84 -13.29 -9.37
CA GLN A 200 1.54 -14.10 -10.54
C GLN A 200 0.20 -13.62 -11.10
N PRO A 201 0.18 -12.71 -12.09
CA PRO A 201 -1.06 -12.22 -12.68
C PRO A 201 -1.80 -13.38 -13.36
N SER A 202 -2.92 -13.77 -12.76
CA SER A 202 -3.78 -14.86 -13.22
C SER A 202 -5.23 -14.62 -12.86
N LEU A 203 -6.13 -15.45 -13.37
CA LEU A 203 -7.55 -15.39 -13.04
C LEU A 203 -7.78 -15.65 -11.55
N LEU A 204 -7.12 -16.63 -10.94
CA LEU A 204 -7.28 -16.90 -9.51
C LEU A 204 -6.67 -15.79 -8.64
N ASN A 205 -5.54 -15.21 -9.04
CA ASN A 205 -4.94 -14.10 -8.30
C ASN A 205 -5.68 -12.76 -8.49
N SER A 206 -6.51 -12.65 -9.53
CA SER A 206 -7.28 -11.44 -9.82
C SER A 206 -8.23 -11.07 -8.69
N ILE A 207 -8.75 -12.07 -7.97
CA ILE A 207 -9.69 -11.86 -6.87
C ILE A 207 -9.03 -11.09 -5.71
N TYR A 208 -7.75 -11.34 -5.41
CA TYR A 208 -7.02 -10.58 -4.40
C TYR A 208 -6.72 -9.16 -4.87
N PHE A 209 -6.32 -9.02 -6.15
CA PHE A 209 -6.05 -7.72 -6.76
C PHE A 209 -7.31 -6.83 -6.81
N LEU A 210 -8.45 -7.36 -7.26
CA LEU A 210 -9.74 -6.68 -7.29
C LEU A 210 -10.24 -6.34 -5.89
N SER A 211 -10.04 -7.24 -4.92
CA SER A 211 -10.41 -6.96 -3.53
C SER A 211 -9.55 -5.84 -2.93
N PHE A 212 -8.27 -5.81 -3.27
CA PHE A 212 -7.38 -4.70 -2.91
C PHE A 212 -7.86 -3.39 -3.54
N LEU A 213 -8.10 -3.36 -4.86
CA LEU A 213 -8.57 -2.17 -5.57
C LEU A 213 -9.89 -1.67 -4.99
N PHE A 214 -10.86 -2.56 -4.76
CA PHE A 214 -12.14 -2.21 -4.14
C PHE A 214 -11.94 -1.53 -2.78
N VAL A 215 -11.09 -2.09 -1.90
CA VAL A 215 -10.82 -1.52 -0.59
C VAL A 215 -10.06 -0.18 -0.69
N ALA A 216 -9.11 -0.06 -1.61
CA ALA A 216 -8.35 1.16 -1.86
C ALA A 216 -9.24 2.28 -2.41
N SER A 217 -10.08 1.99 -3.40
CA SER A 217 -11.08 2.93 -3.96
C SER A 217 -12.10 3.33 -2.89
N TRP A 218 -12.59 2.39 -2.08
CA TRP A 218 -13.50 2.72 -0.97
C TRP A 218 -12.85 3.64 0.08
N TRP A 219 -11.58 3.37 0.41
CA TRP A 219 -10.78 4.19 1.31
C TRP A 219 -10.54 5.59 0.72
N ALA A 220 -10.33 5.68 -0.60
CA ALA A 220 -10.16 6.94 -1.32
C ALA A 220 -11.45 7.76 -1.37
N LEU A 221 -12.63 7.14 -1.34
CA LEU A 221 -13.92 7.84 -1.31
C LEU A 221 -14.26 8.51 0.04
N TYR A 222 -13.38 8.42 1.04
CA TYR A 222 -13.58 8.99 2.38
C TYR A 222 -14.92 8.54 3.05
N LYS A 223 -15.45 7.38 2.67
CA LYS A 223 -16.67 6.79 3.27
C LYS A 223 -16.29 5.72 4.30
N PRO A 224 -16.91 5.69 5.50
CA PRO A 224 -16.60 4.67 6.48
C PRO A 224 -17.02 3.29 5.97
N LEU A 225 -16.06 2.38 5.82
CA LEU A 225 -16.38 0.98 5.56
C LEU A 225 -16.93 0.35 6.85
N ARG A 226 -18.18 -0.12 6.81
CA ARG A 226 -18.80 -0.80 7.95
C ARG A 226 -18.00 -2.08 8.27
N HIS A 227 -17.73 -2.31 9.55
CA HIS A 227 -17.00 -3.49 10.03
C HIS A 227 -17.57 -4.81 9.55
N GLY A 228 -18.90 -4.93 9.52
CA GLY A 228 -19.57 -6.13 9.02
C GLY A 228 -19.22 -6.43 7.56
N VAL A 229 -19.16 -5.40 6.70
CA VAL A 229 -18.78 -5.55 5.29
C VAL A 229 -17.32 -5.97 5.16
N TYR A 230 -16.43 -5.30 5.87
CA TYR A 230 -15.00 -5.63 5.86
C TYR A 230 -14.73 -7.06 6.36
N ASN A 231 -15.42 -7.50 7.42
CA ASN A 231 -15.33 -8.86 7.91
C ASN A 231 -15.93 -9.89 6.95
N ARG A 232 -16.98 -9.55 6.19
CA ARG A 232 -17.51 -10.41 5.12
C ARG A 232 -16.48 -10.59 4.00
N ILE A 233 -15.83 -9.50 3.55
CA ILE A 233 -14.75 -9.56 2.55
C ILE A 233 -13.60 -10.46 3.04
N LYS A 234 -13.15 -10.29 4.29
CA LYS A 234 -12.10 -11.15 4.87
C LYS A 234 -12.50 -12.63 4.90
N LYS A 235 -13.74 -12.95 5.30
CA LYS A 235 -14.24 -14.34 5.31
C LYS A 235 -14.28 -14.93 3.90
N PHE A 236 -14.74 -14.15 2.93
CA PHE A 236 -14.75 -14.55 1.52
C PHE A 236 -13.34 -14.82 1.01
N LEU A 237 -12.41 -13.87 1.21
CA LEU A 237 -11.01 -14.03 0.82
C LEU A 237 -10.33 -15.20 1.53
N LEU A 238 -10.69 -15.48 2.78
CA LEU A 238 -10.16 -16.61 3.53
C LEU A 238 -10.60 -17.95 2.93
N PHE A 239 -11.89 -18.08 2.65
CA PHE A 239 -12.44 -19.28 2.01
C PHE A 239 -11.85 -19.46 0.61
N PHE A 240 -11.78 -18.39 -0.17
CA PHE A 240 -11.19 -18.41 -1.50
C PHE A 240 -9.70 -18.77 -1.48
N ALA A 241 -8.92 -18.24 -0.54
CA ALA A 241 -7.51 -18.59 -0.38
C ALA A 241 -7.31 -20.06 -0.02
N ALA A 242 -8.15 -20.64 0.83
CA ALA A 242 -8.10 -22.07 1.13
C ALA A 242 -8.35 -22.92 -0.13
N LEU A 243 -9.39 -22.59 -0.91
CA LEU A 243 -9.68 -23.26 -2.18
C LEU A 243 -8.57 -23.06 -3.22
N HIS A 244 -7.97 -21.87 -3.27
CA HIS A 244 -6.89 -21.57 -4.20
C HIS A 244 -5.61 -22.36 -3.87
N ILE A 245 -5.21 -22.43 -2.59
CA ILE A 245 -4.08 -23.26 -2.14
C ILE A 245 -4.35 -24.74 -2.47
N LEU A 246 -5.58 -25.21 -2.22
CA LEU A 246 -5.99 -26.57 -2.56
C LEU A 246 -5.92 -26.83 -4.07
N ALA A 247 -6.38 -25.90 -4.90
CA ALA A 247 -6.33 -26.02 -6.36
C ALA A 247 -4.87 -26.07 -6.88
N ILE A 248 -3.99 -25.21 -6.38
CA ILE A 248 -2.56 -25.24 -6.70
C ILE A 248 -1.95 -26.59 -6.33
N TYR A 249 -2.31 -27.12 -5.15
CA TYR A 249 -1.81 -28.39 -4.66
C TYR A 249 -2.32 -29.57 -5.50
N VAL A 250 -3.63 -29.62 -5.80
CA VAL A 250 -4.22 -30.66 -6.66
C VAL A 250 -3.59 -30.65 -8.05
N TYR A 251 -3.22 -29.48 -8.58
CA TYR A 251 -2.49 -29.37 -9.84
C TYR A 251 -1.07 -29.94 -9.79
N GLN A 252 -0.47 -30.12 -8.60
CA GLN A 252 0.82 -30.80 -8.50
C GLN A 252 0.69 -32.33 -8.61
N ILE A 253 -0.53 -32.88 -8.59
CA ILE A 253 -0.75 -34.32 -8.74
C ILE A 253 -0.55 -34.70 -10.22
N PRO A 254 0.21 -35.76 -10.53
CA PRO A 254 0.63 -36.05 -11.91
C PRO A 254 -0.52 -36.29 -12.88
N ILE A 255 -1.63 -36.90 -12.43
CA ILE A 255 -2.82 -37.11 -13.25
C ILE A 255 -3.41 -35.80 -13.77
N VAL A 256 -3.37 -34.74 -12.96
CA VAL A 256 -3.94 -33.42 -13.30
C VAL A 256 -3.03 -32.69 -14.29
N GLN A 257 -1.71 -32.83 -14.15
CA GLN A 257 -0.76 -32.27 -15.11
C GLN A 257 -0.81 -32.98 -16.46
N GLN A 258 -1.13 -34.27 -16.49
CA GLN A 258 -1.31 -35.04 -17.72
C GLN A 258 -2.59 -34.67 -18.47
N THR A 259 -3.69 -34.42 -17.75
CA THR A 259 -4.96 -33.99 -18.36
C THR A 259 -4.93 -32.53 -18.76
N LEU A 260 -4.24 -31.68 -17.99
CA LEU A 260 -4.08 -30.26 -18.24
C LEU A 260 -2.60 -29.85 -18.22
N PRO A 261 -1.87 -29.99 -19.34
CA PRO A 261 -0.46 -29.65 -19.42
C PRO A 261 -0.22 -28.16 -19.12
N GLY A 262 0.91 -27.85 -18.49
CA GLY A 262 1.24 -26.49 -18.04
C GLY A 262 1.38 -25.46 -19.17
N ASP A 263 1.66 -25.92 -20.38
CA ASP A 263 1.75 -25.07 -21.59
C ASP A 263 0.38 -24.70 -22.14
N SER A 264 -0.69 -25.35 -21.67
CA SER A 264 -2.06 -25.02 -22.10
C SER A 264 -2.45 -23.60 -21.66
N ILE A 265 -3.20 -22.93 -22.53
CA ILE A 265 -3.72 -21.57 -22.29
C ILE A 265 -4.56 -21.54 -21.00
N ILE A 266 -5.35 -22.58 -20.77
CA ILE A 266 -6.21 -22.70 -19.58
C ILE A 266 -5.36 -22.75 -18.30
N ALA A 267 -4.32 -23.59 -18.24
CA ALA A 267 -3.44 -23.65 -17.08
C ALA A 267 -2.75 -22.31 -16.83
N ARG A 268 -2.25 -21.66 -17.89
CA ARG A 268 -1.56 -20.36 -17.82
C ARG A 268 -2.46 -19.22 -17.34
N ILE A 269 -3.67 -19.08 -17.89
CA ILE A 269 -4.61 -18.01 -17.50
C ILE A 269 -5.13 -18.22 -16.08
N VAL A 270 -5.45 -19.46 -15.70
CA VAL A 270 -5.88 -19.78 -14.34
C VAL A 270 -4.75 -19.54 -13.33
N GLY A 271 -3.49 -19.69 -13.75
CA GLY A 271 -2.29 -19.51 -12.93
C GLY A 271 -1.81 -20.80 -12.29
N LEU A 272 -2.09 -21.93 -12.92
CA LEU A 272 -1.65 -23.25 -12.49
C LEU A 272 -0.26 -23.53 -13.06
N SER A 273 0.73 -23.61 -12.18
CA SER A 273 2.13 -23.79 -12.56
C SER A 273 2.65 -25.15 -12.06
N PRO A 274 3.28 -25.97 -12.92
CA PRO A 274 3.82 -27.27 -12.53
C PRO A 274 5.17 -27.06 -11.83
N ILE A 275 5.17 -27.06 -10.50
CA ILE A 275 6.36 -26.80 -9.66
C ILE A 275 7.15 -28.10 -9.48
N VAL A 276 6.45 -29.17 -9.10
CA VAL A 276 7.03 -30.50 -8.92
C VAL A 276 6.64 -31.35 -10.12
N LEU A 277 7.65 -31.94 -10.78
CA LEU A 277 7.49 -32.86 -11.88
C LEU A 277 7.85 -34.27 -11.42
N THR A 278 7.04 -35.26 -11.78
CA THR A 278 7.30 -36.66 -11.42
C THR A 278 7.18 -37.55 -12.64
N ASP A 279 8.27 -38.23 -12.97
CA ASP A 279 8.32 -39.16 -14.08
C ASP A 279 8.14 -40.61 -13.63
N CYS A 280 7.81 -41.45 -14.59
CA CYS A 280 7.70 -42.90 -14.41
C CYS A 280 9.07 -43.58 -14.24
N GLN A 281 10.04 -43.18 -15.05
CA GLN A 281 11.37 -43.82 -15.08
C GLN A 281 12.23 -43.50 -13.86
N SER A 282 12.02 -42.31 -13.27
CA SER A 282 12.81 -41.77 -12.16
C SER A 282 11.90 -41.28 -11.02
N TRP A 283 10.90 -42.09 -10.65
CA TRP A 283 9.88 -41.73 -9.65
C TRP A 283 10.49 -41.30 -8.30
N TYR A 284 11.69 -41.78 -7.97
CA TYR A 284 12.40 -41.50 -6.72
C TYR A 284 13.02 -40.10 -6.70
N THR A 285 13.24 -39.49 -7.85
CA THR A 285 13.87 -38.17 -7.96
C THR A 285 12.89 -37.03 -7.58
N PHE A 286 13.36 -36.04 -6.83
CA PHE A 286 12.66 -34.78 -6.57
C PHE A 286 13.05 -33.74 -7.60
N TRP A 287 12.30 -33.71 -8.71
CA TRP A 287 12.57 -32.78 -9.80
C TRP A 287 11.70 -31.53 -9.69
N LEU A 288 12.35 -30.40 -9.38
CA LEU A 288 11.74 -29.08 -9.47
C LEU A 288 11.87 -28.56 -10.89
N ASN A 289 10.79 -27.96 -11.40
CA ASN A 289 10.80 -27.40 -12.74
C ASN A 289 11.65 -26.12 -12.81
N THR A 290 12.90 -26.26 -13.26
CA THR A 290 13.86 -25.15 -13.40
C THR A 290 13.51 -24.18 -14.52
N LYS A 291 12.53 -24.50 -15.38
CA LYS A 291 12.04 -23.61 -16.44
C LYS A 291 11.06 -22.55 -15.93
N LEU A 292 10.51 -22.71 -14.72
CA LEU A 292 9.59 -21.72 -14.15
C LEU A 292 10.35 -20.48 -13.67
N GLN A 293 9.78 -19.32 -13.97
CA GLN A 293 10.27 -18.05 -13.43
C GLN A 293 9.95 -17.95 -11.93
N LEU A 294 10.83 -17.26 -11.18
CA LEU A 294 10.75 -17.12 -9.73
C LEU A 294 9.37 -16.70 -9.17
N PRO A 295 8.61 -15.76 -9.80
CA PRO A 295 7.31 -15.37 -9.26
C PRO A 295 6.29 -16.52 -9.19
N ALA A 296 6.34 -17.47 -10.14
CA ALA A 296 5.47 -18.66 -10.13
C ALA A 296 5.77 -19.58 -8.94
N ILE A 297 7.06 -19.74 -8.60
CA ILE A 297 7.51 -20.60 -7.49
C ILE A 297 7.18 -19.96 -6.14
N LEU A 298 7.26 -18.63 -6.04
CA LEU A 298 6.96 -17.91 -4.81
C LEU A 298 5.46 -17.79 -4.49
N ASN A 299 4.60 -17.81 -5.51
CA ASN A 299 3.15 -17.56 -5.37
C ASN A 299 2.48 -18.43 -4.28
N PRO A 300 2.64 -19.77 -4.24
CA PRO A 300 2.00 -20.61 -3.21
C PRO A 300 2.46 -20.27 -1.79
N GLY A 301 3.74 -19.92 -1.61
CA GLY A 301 4.30 -19.54 -0.32
C GLY A 301 3.74 -18.22 0.19
N ILE A 302 3.68 -17.19 -0.67
CA ILE A 302 3.11 -15.89 -0.33
C ILE A 302 1.61 -16.02 -0.03
N LEU A 303 0.89 -16.83 -0.81
CA LEU A 303 -0.53 -17.13 -0.59
C LEU A 303 -0.78 -17.83 0.76
N LEU A 304 0.09 -18.77 1.14
CA LEU A 304 0.03 -19.44 2.45
C LEU A 304 0.25 -18.46 3.60
N VAL A 305 1.21 -17.55 3.48
CA VAL A 305 1.45 -16.47 4.46
C VAL A 305 0.24 -15.54 4.55
N PHE A 306 -0.32 -15.14 3.41
CA PHE A 306 -1.54 -14.33 3.36
C PHE A 306 -2.71 -15.01 4.07
N TYR A 307 -2.93 -16.30 3.81
CA TYR A 307 -3.96 -17.09 4.47
C TYR A 307 -3.82 -17.05 6.00
N HIS A 308 -2.62 -17.35 6.52
CA HIS A 308 -2.38 -17.39 7.97
C HIS A 308 -2.56 -16.01 8.64
N LEU A 309 -2.04 -14.95 8.02
CA LEU A 309 -2.19 -13.59 8.54
C LEU A 309 -3.65 -13.14 8.53
N LEU A 310 -4.40 -13.50 7.49
CA LEU A 310 -5.83 -13.21 7.37
C LEU A 310 -6.66 -13.89 8.46
N VAL A 311 -6.34 -15.15 8.78
CA VAL A 311 -6.95 -15.85 9.91
C VAL A 311 -6.66 -15.18 11.23
N VAL A 312 -5.38 -14.88 11.51
CA VAL A 312 -4.97 -14.21 12.76
C VAL A 312 -5.70 -12.88 12.93
N GLN A 313 -5.78 -12.08 11.88
CA GLN A 313 -6.48 -10.80 11.94
C GLN A 313 -7.99 -10.95 12.06
N LEU A 314 -8.61 -11.93 11.42
CA LEU A 314 -10.04 -12.20 11.57
C LEU A 314 -10.37 -12.59 13.02
N LEU A 315 -9.53 -13.43 13.65
CA LEU A 315 -9.65 -13.80 15.06
C LEU A 315 -9.51 -12.59 15.99
N TRP A 316 -8.56 -11.68 15.71
CA TRP A 316 -8.41 -10.43 16.46
C TRP A 316 -9.59 -9.47 16.28
N THR A 317 -10.20 -9.45 15.10
CA THR A 317 -11.34 -8.57 14.79
C THR A 317 -12.62 -9.11 15.45
N TYR A 318 -12.87 -10.41 15.35
CA TYR A 318 -14.06 -11.07 15.91
C TYR A 318 -14.09 -11.01 17.46
N LYS A 319 -12.96 -11.29 18.12
CA LYS A 319 -12.87 -11.21 19.59
C LYS A 319 -12.85 -9.77 20.10
N GLY A 320 -12.22 -8.86 19.36
CA GLY A 320 -12.27 -7.43 19.68
C GLY A 320 -13.68 -6.86 19.63
N SER A 321 -14.53 -7.39 18.74
CA SER A 321 -15.94 -6.96 18.62
C SER A 321 -16.78 -7.27 19.86
N ARG A 322 -16.49 -8.31 20.65
CA ARG A 322 -17.25 -8.61 21.89
C ARG A 322 -16.90 -7.66 23.04
N ASN A 323 -15.70 -7.08 23.04
CA ASN A 323 -15.30 -6.08 24.04
C ASN A 323 -15.49 -4.63 23.56
N TYR A 324 -16.00 -4.44 22.33
CA TYR A 324 -16.27 -3.12 21.74
C TYR A 324 -17.75 -2.73 21.81
N VAL A 325 -18.61 -3.62 22.31
CA VAL A 325 -20.06 -3.37 22.39
C VAL A 325 -20.43 -2.47 23.58
N ASP A 326 -19.53 -2.29 24.57
CA ASP A 326 -19.88 -1.56 25.81
C ASP A 326 -19.16 -0.22 26.04
N ASP A 327 -18.32 0.27 25.14
CA ASP A 327 -17.75 1.62 25.28
C ASP A 327 -17.65 2.31 23.91
N ASN A 328 -18.71 3.03 23.55
CA ASN A 328 -18.84 3.92 22.40
C ASN A 328 -18.65 3.28 21.01
N ASP A 329 -19.72 3.37 20.23
CA ASP A 329 -19.90 2.94 18.84
C ASP A 329 -19.05 3.77 17.82
N SER A 330 -17.75 3.94 18.11
CA SER A 330 -16.81 4.84 17.42
C SER A 330 -15.66 4.12 16.71
N GLY A 331 -15.56 2.80 16.80
CA GLY A 331 -14.37 2.11 16.28
C GLY A 331 -14.63 1.37 14.99
N SER A 332 -14.60 2.01 13.81
CA SER A 332 -14.26 1.33 12.53
C SER A 332 -12.75 1.37 12.30
N SER A 333 -12.09 0.21 12.25
CA SER A 333 -10.62 0.09 12.28
C SER A 333 -9.90 0.46 10.98
N VAL A 334 -10.60 1.09 10.02
CA VAL A 334 -10.02 1.61 8.76
C VAL A 334 -10.32 3.12 8.59
N HIS A 335 -11.20 3.70 9.42
CA HIS A 335 -11.57 5.12 9.33
C HIS A 335 -11.90 5.68 10.71
N GLU A 336 -10.97 6.42 11.30
CA GLU A 336 -11.17 7.19 12.54
C GLU A 336 -11.48 8.68 12.23
N GLU A 337 -12.11 8.97 11.07
CA GLU A 337 -12.26 10.37 10.59
C GLU A 337 -13.70 10.85 10.40
N ARG A 338 -14.69 9.95 10.46
CA ARG A 338 -16.12 10.30 10.45
C ARG A 338 -16.81 9.63 11.64
N PRO A 339 -17.20 10.38 12.69
CA PRO A 339 -18.25 9.94 13.60
C PRO A 339 -19.57 9.88 12.81
N ASN A 340 -20.40 8.87 13.10
CA ASN A 340 -21.78 8.81 12.61
C ASN A 340 -22.47 10.13 12.97
N VAL A 341 -23.01 10.84 11.98
CA VAL A 341 -24.14 11.73 12.24
C VAL A 341 -25.31 10.78 12.45
N GLY A 342 -25.61 10.50 13.72
CA GLY A 342 -26.84 9.82 14.10
C GLY A 342 -28.02 10.61 13.56
N ASN A 343 -29.03 9.89 13.10
CA ASN A 343 -30.30 10.42 12.64
C ASN A 343 -31.09 10.91 13.86
N ASP A 344 -30.60 11.94 14.55
CA ASP A 344 -31.22 12.49 15.78
C ASP A 344 -32.49 13.32 15.47
N GLY A 345 -33.02 13.22 14.26
CA GLY A 345 -34.25 13.89 13.83
C GLY A 345 -35.54 13.09 14.03
N GLU A 346 -35.47 11.82 14.46
CA GLU A 346 -36.65 10.92 14.40
C GLU A 346 -37.07 10.30 15.75
N VAL A 347 -36.38 10.62 16.86
CA VAL A 347 -36.74 10.10 18.20
C VAL A 347 -37.41 11.17 19.08
N ALA A 348 -37.51 12.42 18.62
CA ALA A 348 -38.14 13.51 19.38
C ALA A 348 -39.68 13.54 19.34
N VAL A 349 -40.34 12.60 18.63
CA VAL A 349 -41.83 12.59 18.49
C VAL A 349 -42.50 11.48 19.32
N ALA A 350 -41.74 10.59 19.98
CA ALA A 350 -42.30 9.44 20.69
C ALA A 350 -41.99 9.40 22.20
N ALA A 351 -41.74 10.55 22.82
CA ALA A 351 -41.51 10.67 24.27
C ALA A 351 -42.32 11.81 24.93
N ALA A 352 -43.47 12.15 24.34
CA ALA A 352 -44.37 13.19 24.87
C ALA A 352 -45.55 12.64 25.70
N ASP A 353 -45.77 11.33 25.77
CA ASP A 353 -46.89 10.78 26.54
C ASP A 353 -46.41 9.81 27.62
N VAL A 354 -46.90 10.07 28.84
CA VAL A 354 -46.79 9.28 30.08
C VAL A 354 -45.60 9.63 30.99
N ALA A 355 -45.81 10.63 31.88
CA ALA A 355 -45.92 10.38 33.33
C ALA A 355 -45.98 11.70 34.15
N HIS A 356 -47.11 11.91 34.83
CA HIS A 356 -47.32 12.87 35.91
C HIS A 356 -46.65 12.41 37.22
N GLY A 357 -46.03 13.32 37.99
CA GLY A 357 -45.72 13.09 39.41
C GLY A 357 -44.62 13.95 40.05
N SER A 358 -45.00 15.13 40.56
CA SER A 358 -44.41 16.01 41.61
C SER A 358 -42.91 16.45 41.64
N PRO A 359 -42.62 17.67 42.16
CA PRO A 359 -41.40 18.42 41.83
C PRO A 359 -40.32 18.37 42.93
N GLY A 360 -39.05 18.40 42.52
CA GLY A 360 -37.90 18.51 43.41
C GLY A 360 -36.66 19.09 42.73
N ASN A 361 -36.50 20.42 42.88
CA ASN A 361 -35.30 21.26 42.77
C ASN A 361 -34.17 20.87 41.79
N ARG A 362 -34.11 21.62 40.67
CA ARG A 362 -32.86 22.05 40.04
C ARG A 362 -32.90 23.58 39.83
N PRO A 363 -31.82 24.33 40.10
CA PRO A 363 -31.85 25.78 39.97
C PRO A 363 -31.93 26.16 38.49
N LEU A 364 -32.97 26.92 38.17
CA LEU A 364 -33.16 27.64 36.94
C LEU A 364 -32.34 28.95 37.05
N LEU A 365 -31.40 29.20 36.14
CA LEU A 365 -30.90 30.56 35.92
C LEU A 365 -31.41 31.02 34.55
N THR A 366 -32.31 31.99 34.64
CA THR A 366 -32.93 32.76 33.57
C THR A 366 -31.91 33.62 32.81
N PRO A 367 -32.19 33.97 31.54
CA PRO A 367 -31.39 34.94 30.79
C PRO A 367 -31.68 36.35 31.28
N GLN A 368 -30.63 37.08 31.69
CA GLN A 368 -30.72 38.50 32.00
C GLN A 368 -30.23 39.30 30.79
N GLU A 369 -31.12 40.10 30.22
CA GLU A 369 -30.82 41.12 29.23
C GLU A 369 -30.00 42.26 29.85
N GLY A 370 -29.08 42.81 29.05
CA GLY A 370 -28.68 44.22 29.11
C GLY A 370 -27.54 44.57 30.05
N GLU A 371 -26.30 44.44 29.59
CA GLU A 371 -25.22 45.39 29.94
C GLU A 371 -24.38 45.68 28.68
N GLU A 372 -24.23 46.97 28.40
CA GLU A 372 -23.49 47.54 27.27
C GLU A 372 -22.01 47.15 27.36
N VAL A 373 -21.48 46.53 26.30
CA VAL A 373 -20.04 46.30 26.15
C VAL A 373 -19.51 47.21 25.04
N GLU A 374 -18.73 48.19 25.48
CA GLU A 374 -17.91 49.08 24.66
C GLU A 374 -17.01 48.33 23.67
N ASN A 375 -16.80 48.98 22.53
CA ASN A 375 -15.93 48.60 21.42
C ASN A 375 -14.54 48.09 21.87
N GLY A 376 -14.23 46.84 21.51
CA GLY A 376 -12.88 46.27 21.58
C GLY A 376 -12.74 45.07 20.64
N GLN A 377 -12.36 45.35 19.38
CA GLN A 377 -11.88 44.43 18.33
C GLN A 377 -12.06 42.92 18.56
N SER A 378 -13.14 42.38 18.00
CA SER A 378 -13.24 40.95 17.72
C SER A 378 -12.17 40.55 16.70
N ILE A 379 -11.13 39.88 17.18
CA ILE A 379 -10.15 39.20 16.33
C ILE A 379 -10.94 38.16 15.51
N PRO A 380 -10.93 38.21 14.17
CA PRO A 380 -11.65 37.21 13.38
C PRO A 380 -11.00 35.85 13.62
N LEU A 381 -11.75 34.91 14.21
CA LEU A 381 -11.36 33.50 14.33
C LEU A 381 -11.01 32.99 12.93
N LYS A 382 -9.71 32.74 12.72
CA LYS A 382 -9.12 32.27 11.48
C LYS A 382 -9.84 31.02 10.99
N LYS A 383 -10.44 31.10 9.78
CA LYS A 383 -11.13 30.00 9.07
C LYS A 383 -10.41 28.66 9.30
N VAL A 384 -11.08 27.73 9.99
CA VAL A 384 -10.45 26.47 10.38
C VAL A 384 -10.44 25.51 9.20
N THR A 385 -9.25 25.26 8.63
CA THR A 385 -9.04 24.38 7.48
C THR A 385 -8.77 22.93 7.91
N SER A 386 -8.96 21.97 7.01
CA SER A 386 -8.64 20.54 7.17
C SER A 386 -7.21 20.28 7.71
N GLN A 387 -6.29 21.21 7.45
CA GLN A 387 -4.90 21.18 7.91
C GLN A 387 -4.76 21.30 9.43
N VAL A 388 -5.63 22.09 10.08
CA VAL A 388 -5.61 22.27 11.55
C VAL A 388 -5.99 20.97 12.24
N VAL A 389 -6.93 20.22 11.65
CA VAL A 389 -7.37 18.90 12.13
C VAL A 389 -6.27 17.86 11.93
N ASP A 390 -5.60 17.84 10.78
CA ASP A 390 -4.48 16.91 10.52
C ASP A 390 -3.33 17.12 11.49
N ARG A 391 -2.89 18.37 11.69
CA ARG A 391 -1.80 18.72 12.61
C ARG A 391 -2.11 18.25 14.04
N HIS A 392 -3.38 18.33 14.45
CA HIS A 392 -3.82 17.90 15.76
C HIS A 392 -3.88 16.37 15.89
N LYS A 393 -4.49 15.65 14.94
CA LYS A 393 -4.54 14.17 14.96
C LYS A 393 -3.16 13.55 14.97
N ILE A 394 -2.26 14.06 14.13
CA ILE A 394 -0.88 13.60 14.08
C ILE A 394 -0.18 13.95 15.41
N GLY A 395 -0.46 15.14 15.97
CA GLY A 395 0.02 15.55 17.29
C GLY A 395 -0.41 14.62 18.43
N GLN A 396 -1.62 14.08 18.39
CA GLN A 396 -2.12 13.11 19.38
C GLN A 396 -1.50 11.72 19.22
N ILE A 397 -1.21 11.28 17.99
CA ILE A 397 -0.56 9.99 17.72
C ILE A 397 0.89 9.99 18.24
N PHE A 398 1.59 11.11 18.09
CA PHE A 398 3.00 11.24 18.48
C PHE A 398 3.21 11.93 19.85
N GLY A 399 2.15 12.40 20.50
CA GLY A 399 2.19 13.04 21.82
C GLY A 399 1.40 12.23 22.85
N GLY A 400 2.00 11.17 23.38
CA GLY A 400 1.41 10.41 24.49
C GLY A 400 1.53 11.16 25.83
N PRO A 401 0.61 10.94 26.79
CA PRO A 401 0.72 11.52 28.12
C PRO A 401 1.95 10.93 28.84
N GLY A 402 2.97 11.76 29.07
CA GLY A 402 4.17 11.40 29.83
C GLY A 402 5.50 11.42 29.08
N GLN A 403 5.58 11.93 27.84
CA GLN A 403 6.85 11.96 27.09
C GLN A 403 7.75 13.16 27.47
N SER A 404 9.05 12.88 27.62
CA SER A 404 10.10 13.84 27.93
C SER A 404 10.19 14.96 26.88
N GLN A 405 10.64 16.15 27.29
CA GLN A 405 10.67 17.37 26.47
C GLN A 405 11.41 17.21 25.13
N THR A 406 12.38 16.29 25.00
CA THR A 406 13.10 16.01 23.74
C THR A 406 12.29 15.16 22.76
N ALA A 407 11.51 14.19 23.25
CA ALA A 407 10.58 13.42 22.43
C ALA A 407 9.43 14.31 21.90
N ASN A 408 9.03 15.31 22.68
CA ASN A 408 8.02 16.30 22.29
C ASN A 408 8.48 17.25 21.17
N ALA A 409 9.79 17.48 21.01
CA ALA A 409 10.33 18.29 19.92
C ALA A 409 10.41 17.48 18.61
N ALA A 410 10.87 16.23 18.68
CA ALA A 410 10.91 15.31 17.55
C ALA A 410 9.50 14.98 17.03
N SER A 411 8.53 14.76 17.92
CA SER A 411 7.13 14.53 17.55
C SER A 411 6.52 15.76 16.87
N LYS A 412 6.74 16.97 17.39
CA LYS A 412 6.29 18.22 16.76
C LYS A 412 6.90 18.43 15.37
N GLY A 413 8.17 18.09 15.19
CA GLY A 413 8.84 18.12 13.88
C GLY A 413 8.22 17.16 12.87
N MET A 414 8.01 15.89 13.25
CA MET A 414 7.36 14.88 12.41
C MET A 414 5.92 15.27 12.06
N VAL A 415 5.16 15.82 13.02
CA VAL A 415 3.81 16.34 12.78
C VAL A 415 3.81 17.41 11.71
N ALA A 416 4.71 18.38 11.80
CA ALA A 416 4.82 19.45 10.82
C ALA A 416 5.19 18.92 9.42
N ILE A 417 6.11 17.95 9.35
CA ILE A 417 6.52 17.32 8.09
C ILE A 417 5.35 16.55 7.46
N ILE A 418 4.63 15.74 8.23
CA ILE A 418 3.49 14.96 7.71
C ILE A 418 2.36 15.89 7.28
N SER A 419 2.04 16.93 8.05
CA SER A 419 1.04 17.93 7.65
C SER A 419 1.45 18.67 6.37
N PHE A 420 2.73 19.02 6.22
CA PHE A 420 3.26 19.62 5.01
C PHE A 420 3.17 18.67 3.80
N ALA A 421 3.51 17.39 4.00
CA ALA A 421 3.43 16.36 2.96
C ALA A 421 1.98 16.09 2.53
N LEU A 422 1.03 16.03 3.48
CA LEU A 422 -0.40 15.90 3.19
C LEU A 422 -0.95 17.14 2.48
N TYR A 423 -0.50 18.33 2.85
CA TYR A 423 -0.89 19.56 2.17
C TYR A 423 -0.39 19.58 0.71
N HIS A 424 0.84 19.13 0.46
CA HIS A 424 1.40 19.04 -0.89
C HIS A 424 1.20 17.68 -1.56
N ALA A 425 0.30 16.84 -1.06
CA ALA A 425 0.07 15.50 -1.63
C ALA A 425 -0.31 15.53 -3.12
N TYR A 426 -0.98 16.60 -3.58
CA TYR A 426 -1.32 16.77 -4.98
C TYR A 426 -0.08 16.83 -5.89
N THR A 427 1.03 17.44 -5.45
CA THR A 427 2.25 17.50 -6.28
C THR A 427 2.85 16.11 -6.47
N PHE A 428 2.81 15.27 -5.43
CA PHE A 428 3.25 13.87 -5.53
C PHE A 428 2.35 13.06 -6.46
N ALA A 429 1.04 13.29 -6.46
CA ALA A 429 0.12 12.64 -7.39
C ALA A 429 0.37 13.03 -8.85
N LEU A 430 0.54 14.32 -9.13
CA LEU A 430 0.83 14.80 -10.48
C LEU A 430 2.21 14.33 -10.97
N LEU A 431 3.23 14.33 -10.11
CA LEU A 431 4.55 13.78 -10.41
C LEU A 431 4.46 12.28 -10.73
N SER A 432 3.70 11.53 -9.94
CA SER A 432 3.51 10.09 -10.12
C SER A 432 2.87 9.76 -11.48
N MET A 433 1.85 10.53 -11.88
CA MET A 433 1.23 10.40 -13.21
C MET A 433 2.22 10.71 -14.34
N MET A 434 3.07 11.72 -14.18
CA MET A 434 4.10 12.04 -15.16
C MET A 434 5.13 10.91 -15.27
N VAL A 435 5.62 10.40 -14.14
CA VAL A 435 6.56 9.26 -14.10
C VAL A 435 5.95 8.02 -14.73
N TRP A 436 4.67 7.73 -14.48
CA TRP A 436 3.97 6.62 -15.13
C TRP A 436 4.02 6.73 -16.65
N ALA A 437 3.65 7.89 -17.19
CA ALA A 437 3.63 8.11 -18.64
C ALA A 437 5.00 7.84 -19.26
N LEU A 438 6.06 8.28 -18.58
CA LEU A 438 7.44 8.20 -19.08
C LEU A 438 8.04 6.80 -18.97
N LEU A 439 7.76 6.08 -17.89
CA LEU A 439 8.22 4.70 -17.72
C LEU A 439 7.51 3.73 -18.67
N TYR A 440 6.25 4.04 -19.02
CA TYR A 440 5.42 3.19 -19.87
C TYR A 440 4.84 4.00 -21.04
N HIS A 441 5.66 4.17 -22.08
CA HIS A 441 5.26 4.87 -23.30
C HIS A 441 3.99 4.25 -23.90
N SER A 442 2.92 5.03 -23.92
CA SER A 442 1.57 4.62 -24.32
C SER A 442 0.68 5.83 -24.60
N ILE A 443 -0.37 5.66 -25.41
CA ILE A 443 -1.39 6.70 -25.62
C ILE A 443 -2.09 7.05 -24.30
N PHE A 444 -2.33 6.06 -23.44
CA PHE A 444 -2.93 6.32 -22.13
C PHE A 444 -1.98 7.07 -21.18
N GLY A 445 -0.67 6.79 -21.27
CA GLY A 445 0.36 7.58 -20.62
C GLY A 445 0.37 9.03 -21.10
N LEU A 446 0.18 9.27 -22.41
CA LEU A 446 0.08 10.63 -22.97
C LEU A 446 -1.05 11.43 -22.32
N VAL A 447 -2.22 10.81 -22.10
CA VAL A 447 -3.34 11.46 -21.42
C VAL A 447 -2.95 11.87 -20.00
N LEU A 448 -2.29 10.99 -19.22
CA LEU A 448 -1.80 11.32 -17.88
C LEU A 448 -0.76 12.45 -17.90
N LEU A 449 0.14 12.44 -18.89
CA LEU A 449 1.18 13.45 -19.06
C LEU A 449 0.59 14.83 -19.35
N VAL A 450 -0.31 14.91 -20.33
CA VAL A 450 -1.01 16.15 -20.70
C VAL A 450 -1.85 16.67 -19.53
N LEU A 451 -2.58 15.79 -18.84
CA LEU A 451 -3.35 16.16 -17.65
C LEU A 451 -2.44 16.71 -16.55
N SER A 452 -1.32 16.04 -16.26
CA SER A 452 -0.36 16.50 -15.25
C SER A 452 0.19 17.88 -15.61
N CYS A 453 0.76 18.05 -16.80
CA CYS A 453 1.28 19.35 -17.26
C CYS A 453 0.21 20.45 -17.20
N THR A 454 -1.03 20.16 -17.62
CA THR A 454 -2.13 21.13 -17.59
C THR A 454 -2.54 21.52 -16.18
N LEU A 455 -2.65 20.55 -15.25
CA LEU A 455 -3.06 20.80 -13.87
C LEU A 455 -2.06 21.67 -13.11
N TRP A 456 -0.77 21.52 -13.41
CA TRP A 456 0.27 22.35 -12.82
C TRP A 456 0.26 23.81 -13.33
N MET A 457 -0.19 24.06 -14.56
CA MET A 457 -0.24 25.43 -15.14
C MET A 457 -1.29 26.33 -14.49
N PHE A 458 -2.34 25.76 -13.89
CA PHE A 458 -3.35 26.56 -13.19
C PHE A 458 -2.76 27.35 -12.02
N LYS A 459 -3.26 28.57 -11.78
CA LYS A 459 -2.85 29.40 -10.63
C LYS A 459 -3.05 28.66 -9.31
N ASP A 460 -4.25 28.11 -9.09
CA ASP A 460 -4.56 27.20 -7.98
C ASP A 460 -4.53 25.73 -8.44
N SER A 461 -3.33 25.17 -8.58
CA SER A 461 -3.15 23.78 -9.01
C SER A 461 -3.74 22.77 -8.01
N ARG A 462 -3.78 23.10 -6.71
CA ARG A 462 -4.36 22.23 -5.69
C ARG A 462 -5.88 22.10 -5.91
N GLY A 463 -6.58 23.23 -6.01
CA GLY A 463 -8.03 23.25 -6.26
C GLY A 463 -8.40 22.57 -7.57
N ALA A 464 -7.66 22.87 -8.66
CA ALA A 464 -7.87 22.21 -9.95
C ALA A 464 -7.64 20.69 -9.89
N SER A 465 -6.58 20.24 -9.21
CA SER A 465 -6.30 18.81 -9.03
C SER A 465 -7.39 18.12 -8.21
N PHE A 466 -7.93 18.79 -7.20
CA PHE A 466 -9.01 18.25 -6.37
C PHE A 466 -10.32 18.11 -7.13
N ALA A 467 -10.63 19.06 -8.02
CA ALA A 467 -11.81 19.01 -8.88
C ALA A 467 -11.76 17.82 -9.86
N VAL A 468 -10.59 17.53 -10.44
CA VAL A 468 -10.41 16.47 -11.45
C VAL A 468 -10.04 15.11 -10.83
N ALA A 469 -9.72 15.06 -9.54
CA ALA A 469 -9.28 13.84 -8.84
C ALA A 469 -10.19 12.61 -9.00
N PRO A 470 -11.54 12.72 -8.96
CA PRO A 470 -12.42 11.56 -9.16
C PRO A 470 -12.24 10.93 -10.55
N THR A 471 -12.20 11.76 -11.59
CA THR A 471 -12.04 11.31 -12.98
C THR A 471 -10.68 10.66 -13.20
N ILE A 472 -9.61 11.27 -12.67
CA ILE A 472 -8.25 10.71 -12.77
C ILE A 472 -8.18 9.35 -12.07
N THR A 473 -8.81 9.22 -10.89
CA THR A 473 -8.74 7.96 -10.13
C THR A 473 -9.46 6.83 -10.86
N VAL A 474 -10.66 7.08 -11.42
CA VAL A 474 -11.39 6.10 -12.24
C VAL A 474 -10.57 5.69 -13.46
N TYR A 475 -9.93 6.67 -14.11
CA TYR A 475 -9.07 6.41 -15.24
C TYR A 475 -7.85 5.55 -14.88
N VAL A 476 -7.15 5.86 -13.79
CA VAL A 476 -6.01 5.07 -13.30
C VAL A 476 -6.44 3.66 -12.88
N GLU A 477 -7.60 3.51 -12.23
CA GLU A 477 -8.15 2.20 -11.86
C GLU A 477 -8.44 1.35 -13.11
N PHE A 478 -9.06 1.93 -14.14
CA PHE A 478 -9.24 1.27 -15.43
C PHE A 478 -7.90 0.83 -16.05
N LEU A 479 -6.89 1.69 -16.05
CA LEU A 479 -5.56 1.34 -16.58
C LEU A 479 -4.88 0.22 -15.80
N LEU A 480 -5.06 0.15 -14.48
CA LEU A 480 -4.55 -0.94 -13.64
C LEU A 480 -5.23 -2.26 -13.99
N LEU A 481 -6.56 -2.26 -14.17
CA LEU A 481 -7.31 -3.46 -14.56
C LEU A 481 -6.92 -3.96 -15.95
N ALA A 482 -6.82 -3.05 -16.91
CA ALA A 482 -6.42 -3.39 -18.26
C ALA A 482 -4.96 -3.89 -18.31
N GLN A 483 -4.04 -3.26 -17.56
CA GLN A 483 -2.68 -3.78 -17.44
C GLN A 483 -2.67 -5.16 -16.78
N TYR A 484 -3.48 -5.40 -15.75
CA TYR A 484 -3.56 -6.70 -15.10
C TYR A 484 -3.97 -7.81 -16.07
N ALA A 485 -4.99 -7.54 -16.91
CA ALA A 485 -5.41 -8.46 -17.97
C ALA A 485 -4.30 -8.71 -18.99
N CYS A 486 -3.59 -7.67 -19.44
CA CYS A 486 -2.46 -7.78 -20.38
C CYS A 486 -1.20 -8.40 -19.77
N SER A 487 -1.12 -8.48 -18.44
CA SER A 487 0.02 -9.08 -17.73
C SER A 487 -0.18 -10.58 -17.48
N MET A 488 -1.38 -11.12 -17.73
CA MET A 488 -1.60 -12.57 -17.70
C MET A 488 -0.73 -13.27 -18.75
N ASN A 489 -0.32 -14.50 -18.47
CA ASN A 489 0.57 -15.27 -19.33
C ASN A 489 -0.17 -15.76 -20.60
N VAL A 490 -0.45 -14.85 -21.53
CA VAL A 490 -1.09 -15.08 -22.85
C VAL A 490 -0.07 -14.73 -23.93
N THR A 491 0.10 -15.58 -24.94
CA THR A 491 1.07 -15.28 -26.02
C THR A 491 0.45 -14.32 -27.03
N PRO A 492 1.23 -13.45 -27.69
CA PRO A 492 0.72 -12.48 -28.67
C PRO A 492 -0.04 -13.13 -29.84
N GLN A 493 0.32 -14.37 -30.20
CA GLN A 493 -0.32 -15.14 -31.27
C GLN A 493 -1.72 -15.64 -30.88
N GLU A 494 -1.94 -15.96 -29.60
CA GLU A 494 -3.23 -16.45 -29.08
C GLU A 494 -4.28 -15.34 -28.99
N LEU A 495 -3.85 -14.09 -28.82
CA LEU A 495 -4.73 -12.95 -28.61
C LEU A 495 -5.12 -12.23 -29.92
N LEU A 496 -4.68 -12.75 -31.09
CA LEU A 496 -4.99 -12.23 -32.43
C LEU A 496 -4.95 -10.69 -32.49
N MET A 497 -3.94 -10.09 -31.85
CA MET A 497 -3.94 -8.65 -31.63
C MET A 497 -3.61 -7.90 -32.94
N PRO A 498 -4.50 -7.01 -33.41
CA PRO A 498 -4.22 -6.15 -34.56
C PRO A 498 -3.13 -5.11 -34.24
N ASP A 499 -2.39 -4.65 -35.26
CA ASP A 499 -1.22 -3.78 -35.09
C ASP A 499 -1.50 -2.44 -34.38
N TRP A 500 -2.73 -1.89 -34.47
CA TRP A 500 -3.12 -0.67 -33.74
C TRP A 500 -3.07 -0.83 -32.21
N LEU A 501 -3.15 -2.06 -31.71
CA LEU A 501 -3.11 -2.35 -30.28
C LEU A 501 -1.68 -2.20 -29.71
N LYS A 502 -0.65 -2.24 -30.57
CA LYS A 502 0.73 -1.85 -30.21
C LYS A 502 0.81 -0.35 -29.87
N MET A 503 0.02 0.51 -30.51
CA MET A 503 -0.05 1.94 -30.18
C MET A 503 -0.75 2.21 -28.84
N VAL A 504 -1.67 1.33 -28.44
CA VAL A 504 -2.39 1.42 -27.17
C VAL A 504 -1.44 1.28 -25.96
N GLY A 505 -0.26 0.70 -26.15
CA GLY A 505 0.85 0.75 -25.20
C GLY A 505 0.64 -0.11 -23.93
N PHE A 506 -0.22 -1.12 -24.00
CA PHE A 506 -0.13 -2.21 -23.04
C PHE A 506 1.09 -3.05 -23.40
N VAL A 507 2.14 -2.93 -22.59
CA VAL A 507 3.30 -3.83 -22.64
C VAL A 507 2.76 -5.23 -22.36
N ILE A 508 2.61 -6.05 -23.41
CA ILE A 508 2.45 -7.49 -23.25
C ILE A 508 3.74 -7.95 -22.59
N ALA A 509 3.63 -8.42 -21.35
CA ALA A 509 4.80 -8.81 -20.60
C ALA A 509 5.48 -9.98 -21.32
N THR A 510 6.72 -9.78 -21.77
CA THR A 510 7.53 -10.84 -22.40
C THR A 510 7.82 -11.98 -21.42
N ASP A 511 7.85 -11.64 -20.12
CA ASP A 511 8.23 -12.52 -19.02
C ASP A 511 7.33 -12.27 -17.80
N MET A 512 7.08 -13.30 -16.99
CA MET A 512 6.36 -13.17 -15.71
C MET A 512 7.05 -12.20 -14.75
N TRP A 513 8.38 -12.12 -14.77
CA TRP A 513 9.13 -11.15 -13.97
C TRP A 513 8.86 -9.71 -14.41
N ALA A 514 8.82 -9.46 -15.72
CA ALA A 514 8.45 -8.17 -16.27
C ALA A 514 6.99 -7.82 -15.92
N ALA A 515 6.07 -8.79 -16.01
CA ALA A 515 4.67 -8.65 -15.62
C ALA A 515 4.53 -8.20 -14.16
N PHE A 516 5.25 -8.86 -13.25
CA PHE A 516 5.26 -8.53 -11.82
C PHE A 516 5.80 -7.11 -11.57
N VAL A 517 6.93 -6.73 -12.17
CA VAL A 517 7.52 -5.40 -12.00
C VAL A 517 6.61 -4.32 -12.55
N THR A 518 6.12 -4.51 -13.77
CA THR A 518 5.29 -3.51 -14.44
C THR A 518 4.01 -3.24 -13.64
N LEU A 519 3.34 -4.28 -13.16
CA LEU A 519 2.17 -4.14 -12.29
C LEU A 519 2.51 -3.50 -10.96
N THR A 520 3.61 -3.91 -10.32
CA THR A 520 3.99 -3.38 -9.00
C THR A 520 4.35 -1.90 -9.08
N VAL A 521 5.14 -1.49 -10.07
CA VAL A 521 5.51 -0.08 -10.27
C VAL A 521 4.27 0.76 -10.59
N LYS A 522 3.41 0.30 -11.50
CA LYS A 522 2.13 0.97 -11.80
C LYS A 522 1.26 1.09 -10.55
N LEU A 523 1.14 0.02 -9.78
CA LEU A 523 0.40 0.06 -8.53
C LEU A 523 0.97 1.10 -7.56
N LEU A 524 2.29 1.13 -7.34
CA LEU A 524 2.93 2.12 -6.46
C LEU A 524 2.71 3.55 -6.95
N LEU A 525 2.77 3.78 -8.26
CA LEU A 525 2.52 5.09 -8.87
C LEU A 525 1.03 5.52 -8.77
N SER A 526 0.10 4.60 -8.54
CA SER A 526 -1.31 4.95 -8.33
C SER A 526 -1.65 5.36 -6.88
N LEU A 527 -0.86 4.94 -5.89
CA LEU A 527 -1.13 5.24 -4.47
C LEU A 527 -1.28 6.74 -4.17
N PRO A 528 -0.41 7.64 -4.69
CA PRO A 528 -0.59 9.08 -4.52
C PRO A 528 -1.90 9.61 -5.12
N VAL A 529 -2.41 9.00 -6.20
CA VAL A 529 -3.67 9.38 -6.84
C VAL A 529 -4.87 8.97 -5.97
N PHE A 530 -4.87 7.78 -5.38
CA PHE A 530 -5.88 7.39 -4.40
C PHE A 530 -5.88 8.31 -3.17
N LEU A 531 -4.70 8.71 -2.70
CA LEU A 531 -4.56 9.69 -1.62
C LEU A 531 -5.11 11.06 -2.05
N LEU A 532 -4.84 11.51 -3.28
CA LEU A 532 -5.37 12.76 -3.83
C LEU A 532 -6.91 12.79 -3.81
N LEU A 533 -7.57 11.72 -4.26
CA LEU A 533 -9.04 11.61 -4.19
C LEU A 533 -9.56 11.65 -2.76
N ARG A 534 -8.88 10.97 -1.84
CA ARG A 534 -9.25 11.02 -0.42
C ARG A 534 -9.20 12.43 0.12
N LEU A 535 -8.11 13.13 -0.16
CA LEU A 535 -7.90 14.49 0.32
C LEU A 535 -8.90 15.46 -0.30
N SER A 536 -9.25 15.30 -1.58
CA SER A 536 -10.24 16.16 -2.24
C SER A 536 -11.65 15.98 -1.64
N ILE A 537 -12.13 14.74 -1.52
CA ILE A 537 -13.45 14.46 -0.94
C ILE A 537 -13.50 14.89 0.53
N ARG A 538 -12.40 14.67 1.26
CA ARG A 538 -12.29 15.13 2.65
C ARG A 538 -12.39 16.64 2.74
N GLU A 539 -11.70 17.39 1.89
CA GLU A 539 -11.76 18.85 1.85
C GLU A 539 -13.18 19.35 1.54
N THR A 540 -13.80 18.83 0.47
CA THR A 540 -15.19 19.15 0.13
C THR A 540 -16.16 18.84 1.27
N PHE A 541 -15.93 17.74 2.00
CA PHE A 541 -16.74 17.41 3.16
C PHE A 541 -16.56 18.43 4.30
N TYR A 542 -15.32 18.80 4.65
CA TYR A 542 -15.10 19.81 5.69
C TYR A 542 -15.65 21.18 5.27
N ASP A 543 -15.53 21.54 3.99
CA ASP A 543 -16.09 22.77 3.45
C ASP A 543 -17.62 22.79 3.52
N SER A 544 -18.28 21.64 3.36
CA SER A 544 -19.76 21.54 3.48
C SER A 544 -20.30 21.66 4.91
N LEU A 545 -19.44 21.53 5.94
CA LEU A 545 -19.88 21.61 7.34
C LEU A 545 -20.10 23.06 7.76
N SER A 546 -21.13 23.27 8.59
CA SER A 546 -21.35 24.57 9.24
C SER A 546 -20.21 24.89 10.23
N GLU A 547 -19.94 26.19 10.46
CA GLU A 547 -18.88 26.62 11.40
C GLU A 547 -19.11 26.05 12.82
N HIS A 548 -20.36 25.92 13.26
CA HIS A 548 -20.72 25.30 14.54
C HIS A 548 -20.36 23.80 14.57
N GLU A 549 -20.62 23.06 13.50
CA GLU A 549 -20.25 21.63 13.39
C GLU A 549 -18.74 21.44 13.27
N ARG A 550 -18.04 22.34 12.57
CA ARG A 550 -16.57 22.35 12.52
C ARG A 550 -16.00 22.57 13.91
N ALA A 551 -16.45 23.61 14.62
CA ALA A 551 -16.01 23.91 15.98
C ALA A 551 -16.31 22.77 16.96
N ARG A 552 -17.53 22.20 16.92
CA ARG A 552 -17.92 21.05 17.75
C ARG A 552 -17.05 19.82 17.47
N ARG A 553 -16.78 19.51 16.19
CA ARG A 553 -15.92 18.38 15.84
C ARG A 553 -14.52 18.55 16.39
N ILE A 554 -13.96 19.75 16.39
CA ILE A 554 -12.62 19.97 16.92
C ILE A 554 -12.60 19.98 18.44
N HIS A 555 -13.66 20.51 19.09
CA HIS A 555 -13.82 20.45 20.54
C HIS A 555 -13.87 19.01 21.07
N ASN A 556 -14.51 18.09 20.32
CA ASN A 556 -14.51 16.65 20.64
C ASN A 556 -13.13 15.98 20.50
N TYR A 557 -12.14 16.61 19.86
CA TYR A 557 -10.76 16.11 19.82
C TYR A 557 -9.93 16.55 21.04
N GLY A 558 -10.45 17.39 21.94
CA GLY A 558 -9.70 17.95 23.05
C GLY A 558 -9.62 19.47 22.90
N THR A 559 -9.98 20.15 23.97
CA THR A 559 -10.24 21.57 24.05
C THR A 559 -9.08 22.42 23.51
N PHE A 560 -9.38 23.38 22.63
CA PHE A 560 -8.50 24.50 22.28
C PHE A 560 -8.33 25.46 23.47
N HIS A 561 -7.94 24.97 24.65
CA HIS A 561 -7.33 25.83 25.66
C HIS A 561 -5.82 25.82 25.43
N GLY A 562 -5.40 26.57 24.42
CA GLY A 562 -4.11 27.23 24.53
C GLY A 562 -4.31 28.38 25.52
N ASP A 563 -3.85 28.21 26.76
CA ASP A 563 -3.69 29.33 27.67
C ASP A 563 -2.88 30.42 26.93
N PRO A 564 -3.40 31.65 26.76
CA PRO A 564 -2.65 32.74 26.14
C PRO A 564 -1.36 33.11 26.90
N THR A 565 -1.17 32.55 28.10
CA THR A 565 -0.09 32.84 29.04
C THR A 565 0.90 31.69 29.23
N ALA A 566 0.75 30.58 28.50
CA ALA A 566 1.78 29.56 28.44
C ALA A 566 2.94 30.06 27.55
N ILE A 567 3.76 30.95 28.11
CA ILE A 567 5.08 31.29 27.58
C ILE A 567 5.82 29.98 27.38
N VAL A 568 5.94 29.58 26.11
CA VAL A 568 6.74 28.46 25.67
C VAL A 568 8.19 28.78 26.02
N ARG A 569 8.65 28.30 27.19
CA ARG A 569 10.08 28.11 27.41
C ARG A 569 10.48 26.89 26.60
N THR A 570 10.93 27.12 25.36
CA THR A 570 11.65 26.11 24.59
C THR A 570 12.92 25.71 25.35
N PRO A 571 13.25 24.42 25.44
CA PRO A 571 14.56 24.01 25.95
C PRO A 571 15.63 24.46 24.95
N ALA A 572 16.74 25.01 25.43
CA ALA A 572 17.81 25.64 24.65
C ALA A 572 18.39 24.78 23.49
N GLY A 573 18.14 23.47 23.46
CA GLY A 573 18.54 22.58 22.36
C GLY A 573 17.58 22.52 21.15
N SER A 574 16.28 22.85 21.32
CA SER A 574 15.33 22.92 20.20
C SER A 574 15.44 24.23 19.40
N ASP A 575 15.98 25.28 20.00
CA ASP A 575 16.14 26.59 19.37
C ASP A 575 17.25 26.58 18.32
N LEU A 576 18.29 25.75 18.49
CA LEU A 576 19.33 25.55 17.49
C LEU A 576 18.80 24.80 16.26
N ALA A 577 18.00 23.74 16.45
CA ALA A 577 17.41 22.99 15.35
C ALA A 577 16.33 23.81 14.61
N ALA A 578 15.47 24.52 15.34
CA ALA A 578 14.48 25.41 14.75
C ALA A 578 15.14 26.62 14.05
N GLY A 579 16.17 27.20 14.66
CA GLY A 579 16.99 28.27 14.07
C GLY A 579 17.73 27.80 12.82
N PHE A 580 18.29 26.59 12.84
CA PHE A 580 18.90 25.97 11.67
C PHE A 580 17.89 25.70 10.55
N VAL A 581 16.71 25.13 10.85
CA VAL A 581 15.65 24.89 9.86
C VAL A 581 15.13 26.21 9.28
N HIS A 582 14.95 27.24 10.10
CA HIS A 582 14.55 28.56 9.64
C HIS A 582 15.62 29.22 8.77
N TRP A 583 16.88 29.18 9.19
CA TRP A 583 18.02 29.63 8.40
C TRP A 583 18.10 28.87 7.08
N LEU A 584 18.01 27.54 7.10
CA LEU A 584 18.09 26.67 5.93
C LEU A 584 16.94 26.95 4.96
N SER A 585 15.70 27.08 5.44
CA SER A 585 14.54 27.45 4.61
C SER A 585 14.73 28.82 3.95
N LYS A 586 15.23 29.80 4.70
CA LYS A 586 15.58 31.13 4.18
C LYS A 586 16.69 31.05 3.12
N GLN A 587 17.72 30.23 3.33
CA GLN A 587 18.80 30.05 2.37
C GLN A 587 18.35 29.31 1.10
N ILE A 588 17.59 28.22 1.24
CA ILE A 588 17.02 27.48 0.11
C ILE A 588 16.17 28.41 -0.75
N THR A 589 15.29 29.20 -0.12
CA THR A 589 14.42 30.14 -0.83
C THR A 589 15.22 31.24 -1.55
N LYS A 590 16.36 31.69 -1.00
CA LYS A 590 17.25 32.64 -1.69
C LYS A 590 17.96 32.01 -2.88
N CYS A 591 18.51 30.81 -2.69
CA CYS A 591 19.29 30.12 -3.71
C CYS A 591 18.44 29.47 -4.80
N SER A 592 17.12 29.34 -4.60
CA SER A 592 16.25 28.58 -5.51
C SER A 592 16.16 29.19 -6.91
N ILE A 593 16.17 30.53 -7.05
CA ILE A 593 16.20 31.18 -8.38
C ILE A 593 17.50 30.87 -9.12
N PHE A 594 18.65 30.97 -8.43
CA PHE A 594 19.94 30.65 -9.03
C PHE A 594 20.05 29.17 -9.40
N PHE A 595 19.49 28.29 -8.56
CA PHE A 595 19.44 26.87 -8.84
C PHE A 595 18.62 26.59 -10.11
N VAL A 596 17.44 27.19 -10.27
CA VAL A 596 16.64 27.01 -11.50
C VAL A 596 17.34 27.62 -12.71
N ALA A 597 17.98 28.77 -12.58
CA ALA A 597 18.76 29.38 -13.65
C ALA A 597 19.97 28.52 -14.06
N LEU A 598 20.63 27.86 -13.10
CA LEU A 598 21.72 26.92 -13.34
C LEU A 598 21.21 25.67 -14.06
N VAL A 599 20.13 25.06 -13.60
CA VAL A 599 19.53 23.89 -14.25
C VAL A 599 19.09 24.25 -15.68
N LEU A 600 18.48 25.42 -15.88
CA LEU A 600 18.12 25.92 -17.20
C LEU A 600 19.35 26.08 -18.12
N LEU A 601 20.46 26.59 -17.59
CA LEU A 601 21.72 26.68 -18.34
C LEU A 601 22.29 25.31 -18.70
N LEU A 602 22.29 24.36 -17.75
CA LEU A 602 22.76 22.98 -18.00
C LEU A 602 21.93 22.29 -19.08
N VAL A 603 20.61 22.50 -19.09
CA VAL A 603 19.71 21.97 -20.13
C VAL A 603 19.95 22.68 -21.47
N ALA A 604 20.26 23.96 -21.46
CA ALA A 604 20.57 24.72 -22.68
C ALA A 604 21.93 24.36 -23.30
N CYS A 605 22.92 24.00 -22.48
CA CYS A 605 24.30 23.68 -22.91
C CYS A 605 24.53 22.18 -23.20
N GLN A 606 23.55 21.48 -23.76
CA GLN A 606 23.75 20.11 -24.20
C GLN A 606 24.76 20.01 -25.35
N SER A 607 25.54 18.92 -25.39
CA SER A 607 26.61 18.73 -26.38
C SER A 607 26.14 18.73 -27.83
N ASN A 608 24.89 18.33 -28.07
CA ASN A 608 24.25 18.34 -29.39
C ASN A 608 23.15 19.41 -29.39
N PRO A 609 23.41 20.62 -29.94
CA PRO A 609 22.43 21.69 -29.95
C PRO A 609 21.32 21.37 -30.96
N VAL A 610 20.11 21.18 -30.44
CA VAL A 610 18.85 21.01 -31.19
C VAL A 610 17.95 22.22 -31.00
N LEU A 611 16.98 22.45 -31.89
CA LEU A 611 16.19 23.69 -31.89
C LEU A 611 15.56 24.03 -30.52
N TYR A 612 15.03 23.03 -29.79
CA TYR A 612 14.44 23.30 -28.47
C TYR A 612 15.48 23.70 -27.40
N THR A 613 16.72 23.20 -27.49
CA THR A 613 17.81 23.62 -26.60
C THR A 613 18.24 25.05 -26.84
N ILE A 614 18.21 25.49 -28.10
CA ILE A 614 18.40 26.90 -28.46
C ILE A 614 17.29 27.77 -27.85
N GLY A 615 16.04 27.30 -27.89
CA GLY A 615 14.94 27.98 -27.21
C GLY A 615 15.16 28.13 -25.70
N PHE A 616 15.66 27.08 -25.02
CA PHE A 616 16.05 27.19 -23.61
C PHE A 616 17.16 28.22 -23.36
N PHE A 617 18.17 28.26 -24.24
CA PHE A 617 19.25 29.25 -24.17
C PHE A 617 18.72 30.69 -24.33
N CYS A 618 17.77 30.91 -25.25
CA CYS A 618 17.10 32.19 -25.41
C CYS A 618 16.32 32.59 -24.15
N ILE A 619 15.56 31.66 -23.55
CA ILE A 619 14.82 31.92 -22.30
C ILE A 619 15.76 32.22 -21.13
N TRP A 620 16.88 31.50 -21.03
CA TRP A 620 17.92 31.78 -20.04
C TRP A 620 18.53 33.16 -20.24
N SER A 621 18.83 33.54 -21.48
CA SER A 621 19.38 34.86 -21.81
C SER A 621 18.38 35.96 -21.45
N LEU A 622 17.09 35.76 -21.75
CA LEU A 622 16.01 36.68 -21.36
C LEU A 622 15.91 36.84 -19.84
N LEU A 623 16.09 35.76 -19.07
CA LEU A 623 16.14 35.83 -17.60
C LEU A 623 17.24 36.80 -17.12
N ILE A 624 18.45 36.66 -17.67
CA ILE A 624 19.59 37.51 -17.30
C ILE A 624 19.36 38.96 -17.74
N VAL A 625 18.80 39.19 -18.93
CA VAL A 625 18.46 40.54 -19.41
C VAL A 625 17.43 41.18 -18.49
N TYR A 626 16.33 40.50 -18.15
CA TYR A 626 15.33 41.05 -17.23
C TYR A 626 15.89 41.34 -15.85
N PHE A 627 16.79 40.50 -15.36
CA PHE A 627 17.47 40.69 -14.10
C PHE A 627 18.39 41.94 -14.13
N LYS A 628 19.11 42.18 -15.23
CA LYS A 628 20.00 43.34 -15.41
C LYS A 628 19.27 44.66 -15.69
N THR A 629 18.18 44.66 -16.46
CA THR A 629 17.52 45.90 -16.91
C THR A 629 16.91 46.70 -15.75
N SER A 630 16.15 46.05 -14.88
CA SER A 630 15.60 46.68 -13.68
C SER A 630 15.09 45.63 -12.72
N PHE A 631 15.57 45.66 -11.49
CA PHE A 631 15.14 44.73 -10.45
C PHE A 631 13.63 44.86 -10.11
N GLY A 632 13.09 46.09 -10.18
CA GLY A 632 11.66 46.32 -9.99
C GLY A 632 10.81 45.73 -11.11
N PHE A 633 11.29 45.82 -12.36
CA PHE A 633 10.66 45.19 -13.51
C PHE A 633 10.75 43.65 -13.44
N PHE A 634 11.92 43.12 -13.09
CA PHE A 634 12.13 41.68 -12.86
C PHE A 634 11.12 41.10 -11.87
N CYS A 635 10.92 41.76 -10.73
CA CYS A 635 9.95 41.34 -9.72
C CYS A 635 8.49 41.32 -10.23
N ARG A 636 8.15 42.16 -11.22
CA ARG A 636 6.81 42.14 -11.85
C ARG A 636 6.68 41.03 -12.88
N ILE A 637 7.75 40.76 -13.64
CA ILE A 637 7.75 39.77 -14.73
C ILE A 637 8.15 38.36 -14.27
N ALA A 638 8.63 38.18 -13.04
CA ALA A 638 9.11 36.89 -12.55
C ALA A 638 8.03 35.80 -12.61
N TYR A 639 6.80 36.07 -12.16
CA TYR A 639 5.71 35.10 -12.22
C TYR A 639 5.39 34.67 -13.68
N PRO A 640 5.10 35.60 -14.62
CA PRO A 640 4.83 35.22 -16.01
C PRO A 640 6.06 34.60 -16.70
N PHE A 641 7.29 34.96 -16.31
CA PHE A 641 8.51 34.32 -16.81
C PHE A 641 8.55 32.83 -16.44
N TRP A 642 8.40 32.49 -15.16
CA TRP A 642 8.41 31.09 -14.71
C TRP A 642 7.27 30.30 -15.38
N LEU A 643 6.08 30.88 -15.46
CA LEU A 643 4.95 30.27 -16.16
C LEU A 643 5.25 30.00 -17.65
N SER A 644 5.88 30.95 -18.34
CA SER A 644 6.27 30.80 -19.74
C SER A 644 7.33 29.70 -19.92
N LEU A 645 8.32 29.61 -19.03
CA LEU A 645 9.31 28.53 -19.03
C LEU A 645 8.64 27.16 -18.84
N ILE A 646 7.67 27.07 -17.96
CA ILE A 646 6.92 25.83 -17.68
C ILE A 646 6.03 25.44 -18.87
N LEU A 647 5.37 26.41 -19.49
CA LEU A 647 4.59 26.17 -20.70
C LEU A 647 5.49 25.67 -21.85
N TYR A 648 6.63 26.32 -22.06
CA TYR A 648 7.59 25.95 -23.08
C TYR A 648 8.15 24.52 -22.86
N THR A 649 8.61 24.23 -21.63
CA THR A 649 9.05 22.88 -21.26
C THR A 649 7.96 21.82 -21.42
N SER A 650 6.70 22.15 -21.10
CA SER A 650 5.56 21.23 -21.29
C SER A 650 5.34 20.88 -22.76
N VAL A 651 5.38 21.88 -23.65
CA VAL A 651 5.26 21.67 -25.10
C VAL A 651 6.40 20.78 -25.60
N VAL A 652 7.64 21.06 -25.20
CA VAL A 652 8.81 20.24 -25.58
C VAL A 652 8.65 18.79 -25.11
N ILE A 653 8.26 18.56 -23.85
CA ILE A 653 8.07 17.20 -23.32
C ILE A 653 6.98 16.45 -24.07
N ILE A 654 5.83 17.10 -24.34
CA ILE A 654 4.71 16.48 -25.08
C ILE A 654 5.13 16.18 -26.51
N SER A 655 5.76 17.12 -27.22
CA SER A 655 6.23 16.92 -28.59
C SER A 655 7.24 15.77 -28.68
N LEU A 656 8.23 15.72 -27.78
CA LEU A 656 9.21 14.64 -27.74
C LEU A 656 8.58 13.28 -27.43
N TYR A 657 7.56 13.25 -26.57
CA TYR A 657 6.82 12.04 -26.22
C TYR A 657 5.99 11.50 -27.40
N VAL A 658 5.24 12.38 -28.07
CA VAL A 658 4.39 12.02 -29.20
C VAL A 658 5.23 11.53 -30.39
N TYR A 659 6.42 12.10 -30.58
CA TYR A 659 7.31 11.68 -31.67
C TYR A 659 7.85 10.25 -31.54
N GLN A 660 7.76 9.63 -30.36
CA GLN A 660 8.20 8.24 -30.16
C GLN A 660 7.18 7.18 -30.61
N PHE A 661 5.97 7.57 -31.01
CA PHE A 661 5.04 6.59 -31.58
C PHE A 661 5.53 6.13 -32.96
N PRO A 662 5.46 4.82 -33.28
CA PRO A 662 6.10 4.23 -34.46
C PRO A 662 5.69 4.89 -35.78
N ASP A 663 4.40 5.22 -35.94
CA ASP A 663 3.86 5.78 -37.19
C ASP A 663 3.80 7.33 -37.18
N PHE A 664 4.11 7.97 -36.04
CA PHE A 664 3.98 9.42 -35.91
C PHE A 664 5.00 10.21 -36.75
N PRO A 665 6.27 9.81 -36.89
CA PRO A 665 7.23 10.51 -37.75
C PRO A 665 6.76 10.65 -39.21
N ASP A 666 6.10 9.64 -39.76
CA ASP A 666 5.59 9.65 -41.13
C ASP A 666 4.38 10.59 -41.25
N VAL A 667 3.47 10.54 -40.27
CA VAL A 667 2.34 11.48 -40.18
C VAL A 667 2.83 12.92 -40.04
N TRP A 668 3.85 13.16 -39.21
CA TRP A 668 4.46 14.47 -38.99
C TRP A 668 5.08 15.02 -40.28
N THR A 669 5.84 14.19 -40.99
CA THR A 669 6.48 14.55 -42.27
C THR A 669 5.42 14.87 -43.32
N LYS A 670 4.33 14.08 -43.38
CA LYS A 670 3.21 14.34 -44.31
C LYS A 670 2.46 15.63 -43.99
N TRP A 671 2.32 15.99 -42.72
CA TRP A 671 1.57 17.18 -42.31
C TRP A 671 2.40 18.47 -42.43
N THR A 672 3.68 18.41 -42.07
CA THR A 672 4.58 19.58 -42.06
C THR A 672 5.36 19.77 -43.34
N GLY A 673 5.55 18.71 -44.14
CA GLY A 673 6.43 18.71 -45.30
C GLY A 673 7.92 18.81 -44.96
N LEU A 674 8.30 18.68 -43.69
CA LEU A 674 9.70 18.77 -43.24
C LEU A 674 10.45 17.47 -43.49
N ASP A 675 11.62 17.58 -44.13
CA ASP A 675 12.52 16.45 -44.35
C ASP A 675 13.03 15.87 -43.01
N LYS A 676 13.44 14.60 -43.01
CA LYS A 676 13.93 13.89 -41.83
C LYS A 676 15.09 14.63 -41.16
N LYS A 677 15.98 15.23 -41.95
CA LYS A 677 17.10 16.04 -41.44
C LYS A 677 16.64 17.25 -40.63
N TRP A 678 15.60 17.94 -41.09
CA TRP A 678 15.02 19.06 -40.33
C TRP A 678 14.37 18.60 -39.03
N ASN A 679 13.71 17.43 -39.03
CA ASN A 679 13.13 16.86 -37.81
C ASN A 679 14.23 16.50 -36.79
N ASP A 680 15.34 15.93 -37.25
CA ASP A 680 16.52 15.64 -36.42
C ASP A 680 17.13 16.93 -35.84
N ASP A 681 17.24 18.01 -36.64
CA ASP A 681 17.74 19.33 -36.21
C ASP A 681 16.81 20.02 -35.20
N ILE A 682 15.49 19.79 -35.31
CA ILE A 682 14.51 20.22 -34.29
C ILE A 682 14.71 19.44 -32.98
N GLY A 683 15.28 18.23 -33.06
CA GLY A 683 15.47 17.30 -31.95
C GLY A 683 14.34 16.27 -31.83
N LEU A 684 13.49 16.15 -32.86
CA LEU A 684 12.48 15.11 -32.99
C LEU A 684 13.12 13.85 -33.56
N ILE A 685 13.68 13.04 -32.68
CA ILE A 685 14.36 11.78 -33.03
C ILE A 685 13.54 10.62 -32.48
N ASN A 686 13.25 9.62 -33.31
CA ASN A 686 12.60 8.39 -32.87
C ASN A 686 13.65 7.39 -32.35
N TYR A 687 13.63 7.12 -31.06
CA TYR A 687 14.60 6.25 -30.39
C TYR A 687 14.17 4.77 -30.36
N SER A 688 12.91 4.43 -30.67
CA SER A 688 12.45 3.04 -30.70
C SER A 688 13.11 2.23 -31.81
N ASN A 689 13.36 2.88 -32.96
CA ASN A 689 13.96 2.25 -34.14
C ASN A 689 15.47 2.00 -33.98
N ALA A 690 16.10 2.59 -32.95
CA ALA A 690 17.53 2.44 -32.65
C ALA A 690 17.84 1.27 -31.70
N GLY A 691 16.84 0.51 -31.23
CA GLY A 691 17.04 -0.68 -30.39
C GLY A 691 17.41 -0.40 -28.92
N GLU A 692 17.42 0.85 -28.47
CA GLU A 692 17.86 1.25 -27.13
C GLU A 692 16.74 1.92 -26.31
N SER A 693 15.76 1.13 -25.86
CA SER A 693 14.61 1.61 -25.07
C SER A 693 14.97 2.31 -23.75
N GLY A 694 16.21 2.17 -23.26
CA GLY A 694 16.72 2.86 -22.07
C GLY A 694 17.17 4.32 -22.29
N THR A 695 17.47 4.72 -23.54
CA THR A 695 17.98 6.08 -23.82
C THR A 695 16.89 7.14 -23.86
N LEU A 696 15.63 6.75 -24.09
CA LEU A 696 14.48 7.67 -24.10
C LEU A 696 14.32 8.36 -22.74
N PHE A 697 14.29 7.58 -21.65
CA PHE A 697 14.17 8.14 -20.30
C PHE A 697 15.34 9.07 -20.00
N VAL A 698 16.58 8.69 -20.32
CA VAL A 698 17.78 9.49 -20.03
C VAL A 698 17.78 10.82 -20.79
N ARG A 699 17.35 10.83 -22.05
CA ARG A 699 17.28 12.06 -22.85
C ARG A 699 16.10 12.95 -22.46
N LEU A 700 14.94 12.36 -22.14
CA LEU A 700 13.76 13.11 -21.72
C LEU A 700 13.87 13.58 -20.25
N PHE A 701 14.67 12.90 -19.42
CA PHE A 701 14.91 13.27 -18.02
C PHE A 701 15.41 14.70 -17.88
N THR A 702 16.24 15.17 -18.81
CA THR A 702 16.80 16.52 -18.75
C THR A 702 15.72 17.61 -18.83
N PRO A 703 14.88 17.71 -19.88
CA PRO A 703 13.79 18.68 -19.92
C PRO A 703 12.73 18.45 -18.82
N ILE A 704 12.52 17.21 -18.38
CA ILE A 704 11.60 16.91 -17.25
C ILE A 704 12.14 17.45 -15.93
N SER A 705 13.44 17.28 -15.66
CA SER A 705 14.08 17.80 -14.44
C SER A 705 13.96 19.33 -14.38
N LEU A 706 14.14 20.01 -15.53
CA LEU A 706 13.92 21.44 -15.66
C LEU A 706 12.46 21.81 -15.39
N PHE A 707 11.51 21.07 -15.97
CA PHE A 707 10.08 21.27 -15.71
C PHE A 707 9.77 21.15 -14.20
N VAL A 708 10.22 20.08 -13.53
CA VAL A 708 9.97 19.86 -12.09
C VAL A 708 10.60 20.97 -11.24
N VAL A 709 11.85 21.34 -11.50
CA VAL A 709 12.56 22.37 -10.73
C VAL A 709 11.93 23.75 -10.94
N ALA A 710 11.60 24.12 -12.19
CA ALA A 710 10.91 25.38 -12.50
C ALA A 710 9.51 25.42 -11.87
N MET A 711 8.83 24.27 -11.81
CA MET A 711 7.53 24.16 -11.17
C MET A 711 7.60 24.27 -9.65
N LEU A 712 8.57 23.62 -9.01
CA LEU A 712 8.83 23.77 -7.58
C LEU A 712 9.15 25.22 -7.24
N GLN A 713 9.97 25.89 -8.06
CA GLN A 713 10.26 27.31 -7.93
C GLN A 713 9.00 28.17 -7.98
N LEU A 714 8.14 27.97 -8.98
CA LEU A 714 6.91 28.76 -9.13
C LEU A 714 5.93 28.53 -7.97
N LYS A 715 5.76 27.30 -7.50
CA LYS A 715 4.72 26.95 -6.52
C LYS A 715 5.14 27.09 -5.06
N PHE A 716 6.39 26.76 -4.72
CA PHE A 716 6.85 26.72 -3.33
C PHE A 716 7.70 27.93 -2.96
N PHE A 717 8.59 28.36 -3.86
CA PHE A 717 9.62 29.35 -3.51
C PHE A 717 9.34 30.75 -4.03
N HIS A 718 8.49 30.92 -5.05
CA HIS A 718 8.21 32.23 -5.66
C HIS A 718 7.64 33.23 -4.65
N GLU A 719 6.53 32.92 -3.99
CA GLU A 719 5.90 33.84 -3.02
C GLU A 719 6.81 34.14 -1.82
N PRO A 720 7.43 33.14 -1.14
CA PRO A 720 8.40 33.42 -0.08
C PRO A 720 9.60 34.27 -0.54
N TRP A 721 10.09 34.05 -1.76
CA TRP A 721 11.17 34.86 -2.34
C TRP A 721 10.71 36.30 -2.61
N MET A 722 9.55 36.47 -3.23
CA MET A 722 8.95 37.79 -3.50
C MET A 722 8.69 38.57 -2.22
N ALA A 723 8.27 37.91 -1.14
CA ALA A 723 8.06 38.50 0.17
C ALA A 723 9.37 38.97 0.83
N MET A 724 10.49 38.25 0.63
CA MET A 724 11.80 38.71 1.10
C MET A 724 12.34 39.90 0.31
N VAL A 725 11.89 40.08 -0.93
CA VAL A 725 12.47 41.03 -1.88
C VAL A 725 11.65 42.33 -1.98
N ARG A 726 10.33 42.29 -1.82
CA ARG A 726 9.46 43.49 -1.82
C ARG A 726 9.63 44.28 -0.51
N ARG A 727 9.69 45.62 -0.61
CA ARG A 727 9.69 46.54 0.55
C ARG A 727 8.36 46.44 1.30
N SER A 728 8.39 46.60 2.63
CA SER A 728 7.19 46.96 3.40
C SER A 728 6.65 48.31 2.92
N PRO A 729 5.33 48.51 2.84
CA PRO A 729 4.71 49.78 2.42
C PRO A 729 5.15 50.98 3.27
N ASP A 730 5.52 50.76 4.53
CA ASP A 730 5.80 51.81 5.51
C ASP A 730 7.22 52.38 5.49
N GLY A 731 8.02 52.10 4.45
CA GLY A 731 9.31 52.76 4.28
C GLY A 731 10.38 52.47 5.36
N GLN A 732 10.10 51.65 6.38
CA GLN A 732 11.13 51.22 7.33
C GLN A 732 11.96 50.05 6.77
N PRO A 733 13.30 50.17 6.77
CA PRO A 733 14.17 49.05 6.46
C PRO A 733 14.07 47.99 7.57
N GLN A 734 13.82 46.73 7.21
CA GLN A 734 14.09 45.63 8.15
C GLN A 734 15.60 45.57 8.44
N PRO A 735 16.04 45.57 9.70
CA PRO A 735 17.45 45.42 10.03
C PRO A 735 17.92 44.03 9.57
N GLY A 736 18.88 43.97 8.65
CA GLY A 736 19.37 42.73 8.04
C GLY A 736 18.73 42.35 6.69
N SER A 737 18.25 43.34 5.94
CA SER A 737 17.77 43.18 4.57
C SER A 737 18.79 42.44 3.69
N SER A 738 18.42 41.26 3.18
CA SER A 738 19.23 40.44 2.26
C SER A 738 19.48 41.10 0.90
N ARG A 739 19.01 42.34 0.74
CA ARG A 739 19.13 43.17 -0.45
C ARG A 739 20.53 43.77 -0.58
N GLU A 740 21.15 44.20 0.52
CA GLU A 740 22.54 44.71 0.50
C GLU A 740 23.55 43.60 0.16
N PHE A 741 23.32 42.38 0.67
CA PHE A 741 24.16 41.24 0.34
C PHE A 741 23.95 40.74 -1.11
N PHE A 742 22.72 40.81 -1.64
CA PHE A 742 22.41 40.37 -3.01
C PHE A 742 22.93 41.36 -4.06
N PHE A 743 22.88 42.67 -3.79
CA PHE A 743 23.53 43.69 -4.62
C PHE A 743 25.06 43.61 -4.52
N SER A 744 25.60 43.34 -3.32
CA SER A 744 27.04 43.08 -3.11
C SER A 744 27.55 41.84 -3.85
N LEU A 745 26.75 40.77 -3.98
CA LEU A 745 27.14 39.53 -4.68
C LEU A 745 27.04 39.63 -6.22
N VAL A 746 26.20 40.54 -6.72
CA VAL A 746 25.93 40.74 -8.16
C VAL A 746 26.70 41.93 -8.73
N GLY A 747 27.32 42.76 -7.89
CA GLY A 747 28.13 43.91 -8.33
C GLY A 747 27.31 44.96 -9.08
N MET A 748 26.06 45.16 -8.69
CA MET A 748 25.21 46.22 -9.22
C MET A 748 24.77 47.06 -8.04
N ASP A 749 25.32 48.27 -7.90
CA ASP A 749 24.82 49.28 -6.97
C ASP A 749 23.61 50.02 -7.55
#